data_AF-A0A819RS89-F1
#
_entry.id   AF-A0A819RS89-F1
#
_cell.length_a   1.000
_cell.length_b   1.000
_cell.length_c   1.000
_cell.angle_alpha   90.00
_cell.angle_beta   90.00
_cell.angle_gamma   90.00
#
_symmetry.space_group_name_H-M   'P 1'
#
loop_
_entity.id
_entity.type
_entity.pdbx_description
1 polymer ?
#
loop_
_entity_poly.entity_id
_entity_poly.type
_entity_poly.pdbx_seq_one_letter_code
_entity_poly.pdbx_strand_id
1 'polypeptide(L)'
;MYSIPPRKPRALMRERLETESVNAQCQKCLEKGHWTYQCTRKRKYVERPSRTQLLEKRIKKLQKNQQDEEKNANEAKKKQIMDQLQTIKFDKNKNTNDKDNDGNSSDSSSSSSSSSSSSSSSSKSSTSGSHKSSSDSSSNDSSDDESKSSSSDTNHESPKKKVKTDKSATKIQAAFRNHQARLRLKKQAAWQIHEKLEYSSEQTEAKLKDMFEKLLKASDLLSPSVAKLLHKAGLPVEEKELLRLTNPDNVIVETSYQGPRIEGPITRKTFVDLIEAFQHGQVLHEKYVCQILHQARAILKSLPNFNHIDLSNLHHIYIIGDLHGQLADLLHIFNANGLPAIDNSYIFNGDFVDRGPNSVEVFLLLMVALIYCPSSVFLNRGNHEDIMVTVRYGFQNEVNKKYPTRKTPLLDLFKDIFSWLPLYSYVDAGKSKLMIVHGGISDRINLKKINTLTRSRYISIEVPPESQSGGKRLTADEDNEYRQIQGNLFWSDPDPHNRKGCRKNDARNMACFFGSDITEQFLKKYNLSMLIRSHQVKEEGYEFAHDRKVLTVFSASNYCNGSNWGAIVRWDYNEQEPWLISYKTEPVEMEKLSFNKQVTLFEDPAYQSLLEKMMTNKSLLQKEFEKADKNQTNHLPLTVWSEIMTNILQIDLPWLTLRSKLVQEDTQGILYNTMFDGLTLDNTKFQMSNPGIMEDLYMWKDMLMLLFNLIDFNHSGFISRNEFSDCVKLLLYGENGNGDVNEAYIEELSSAMDLDKNGKIDINEFLESFRIVNAKSSGKSSQQKNQPGASKTKVKNTNF
;
A
#
# COMPACT_ATOMS: atom_id res chain seq x y z
N MET A 1 0.87 15.28 -55.32
CA MET A 1 1.91 16.34 -55.23
C MET A 1 1.40 17.43 -54.31
N TYR A 2 1.98 17.61 -53.12
CA TYR A 2 1.89 18.85 -52.33
C TYR A 2 3.26 19.05 -51.66
N SER A 3 3.77 20.28 -51.71
CA SER A 3 5.19 20.56 -51.43
C SER A 3 5.43 20.82 -49.95
N ILE A 4 6.53 20.25 -49.41
CA ILE A 4 6.94 20.43 -48.01
C ILE A 4 7.73 21.76 -47.90
N PRO A 5 7.38 22.68 -46.98
CA PRO A 5 8.14 23.90 -46.79
C PRO A 5 9.52 23.61 -46.14
N PRO A 6 10.58 24.36 -46.50
CA PRO A 6 11.94 24.06 -46.04
C PRO A 6 12.12 24.35 -44.53
N ARG A 7 12.90 23.49 -43.86
CA ARG A 7 13.28 23.66 -42.45
C ARG A 7 14.00 25.00 -42.22
N LYS A 8 13.58 25.77 -41.22
CA LYS A 8 14.29 26.99 -40.77
C LYS A 8 15.71 26.64 -40.30
N PRO A 9 16.74 27.44 -40.62
CA PRO A 9 18.15 27.07 -40.43
C PRO A 9 18.65 27.25 -38.98
N ARG A 10 19.75 26.55 -38.67
CA ARG A 10 20.53 26.56 -37.41
C ARG A 10 21.03 27.94 -36.90
N ALA A 11 20.75 29.04 -37.60
CA ALA A 11 21.31 30.37 -37.32
C ALA A 11 20.85 30.96 -35.97
N LEU A 12 19.54 30.88 -35.67
CA LEU A 12 18.94 31.47 -34.46
C LEU A 12 19.51 30.91 -33.14
N MET A 13 20.03 29.68 -33.16
CA MET A 13 20.66 29.08 -31.98
C MET A 13 22.08 29.61 -31.74
N ARG A 14 22.74 30.13 -32.79
CA ARG A 14 24.11 30.66 -32.74
C ARG A 14 24.14 32.11 -32.24
N GLU A 15 23.24 32.97 -32.74
CA GLU A 15 23.06 34.33 -32.21
C GLU A 15 22.70 34.35 -30.72
N ARG A 16 21.90 33.38 -30.25
CA ARG A 16 21.54 33.26 -28.83
C ARG A 16 22.75 32.90 -27.95
N LEU A 17 23.63 32.02 -28.44
CA LEU A 17 24.85 31.62 -27.73
C LEU A 17 25.92 32.74 -27.72
N GLU A 18 25.99 33.56 -28.77
CA GLU A 18 26.91 34.70 -28.84
C GLU A 18 26.45 35.85 -27.93
N THR A 19 25.15 36.16 -27.90
CA THR A 19 24.58 37.19 -27.00
C THR A 19 24.65 36.81 -25.51
N GLU A 20 24.50 35.53 -25.16
CA GLU A 20 24.67 35.05 -23.78
C GLU A 20 26.12 35.11 -23.28
N SER A 21 27.12 35.09 -24.17
CA SER A 21 28.54 35.10 -23.79
C SER A 21 28.96 36.35 -23.01
N VAL A 22 28.32 37.51 -23.27
CA VAL A 22 28.65 38.81 -22.68
C VAL A 22 28.46 38.82 -21.16
N ASN A 23 27.45 38.09 -20.67
CA ASN A 23 27.17 37.96 -19.23
C ASN A 23 27.80 36.72 -18.57
N ALA A 24 28.36 35.80 -19.34
CA ALA A 24 29.03 34.62 -18.81
C ALA A 24 30.34 34.99 -18.12
N GLN A 25 30.49 34.64 -16.83
CA GLN A 25 31.74 34.77 -16.10
C GLN A 25 32.53 33.45 -16.15
N CYS A 26 33.73 33.50 -16.72
CA CYS A 26 34.59 32.34 -16.88
C CYS A 26 35.10 31.82 -15.52
N GLN A 27 34.81 30.56 -15.18
CA GLN A 27 35.23 29.95 -13.91
C GLN A 27 36.73 29.62 -13.83
N LYS A 28 37.51 29.92 -14.88
CA LYS A 28 38.97 29.68 -14.95
C LYS A 28 39.77 30.96 -14.66
N CYS A 29 39.44 32.09 -15.29
CA CYS A 29 40.12 33.38 -15.08
C CYS A 29 39.29 34.42 -14.31
N LEU A 30 37.98 34.20 -14.15
CA LEU A 30 37.01 35.05 -13.45
C LEU A 30 36.64 36.37 -14.15
N GLU A 31 37.04 36.54 -15.41
CA GLU A 31 36.56 37.63 -16.27
C GLU A 31 35.23 37.27 -16.96
N LYS A 32 34.45 38.30 -17.33
CA LYS A 32 33.20 38.16 -18.08
C LYS A 32 33.45 38.14 -19.59
N GLY A 33 32.42 37.82 -20.38
CA GLY A 33 32.45 37.90 -21.84
C GLY A 33 32.92 36.64 -22.57
N HIS A 34 33.12 35.51 -21.87
CA HIS A 34 33.43 34.22 -22.50
C HIS A 34 33.15 33.05 -21.57
N TRP A 35 32.92 31.87 -22.15
CA TRP A 35 32.67 30.65 -21.40
C TRP A 35 33.96 29.96 -20.95
N THR A 36 33.89 29.23 -19.82
CA THR A 36 35.04 28.54 -19.22
C THR A 36 35.76 27.59 -20.19
N TYR A 37 35.03 26.92 -21.08
CA TYR A 37 35.57 25.98 -22.06
C TYR A 37 36.33 26.66 -23.23
N GLN A 38 36.12 27.97 -23.43
CA GLN A 38 36.82 28.79 -24.44
C GLN A 38 38.09 29.45 -23.85
N CYS A 39 38.34 29.31 -22.54
CA CYS A 39 39.36 30.09 -21.84
C CYS A 39 40.76 29.48 -21.95
N THR A 40 41.62 30.08 -22.78
CA THR A 40 43.04 29.73 -22.94
C THR A 40 43.93 30.18 -21.78
N ARG A 41 43.47 31.11 -20.92
CA ARG A 41 44.28 31.71 -19.85
C ARG A 41 44.55 30.75 -18.68
N LYS A 42 45.61 31.03 -17.89
CA LYS A 42 45.95 30.26 -16.67
C LYS A 42 44.87 30.44 -15.60
N ARG A 43 44.63 29.39 -14.80
CA ARG A 43 43.58 29.38 -13.76
C ARG A 43 43.96 30.30 -12.60
N LYS A 44 43.10 31.27 -12.28
CA LYS A 44 43.25 32.17 -11.13
C LYS A 44 42.68 31.48 -9.89
N TYR A 45 43.52 31.13 -8.93
CA TYR A 45 43.06 30.50 -7.69
C TYR A 45 42.35 31.55 -6.81
N VAL A 46 41.18 31.20 -6.30
CA VAL A 46 40.47 31.98 -5.28
C VAL A 46 40.27 31.07 -4.09
N GLU A 47 40.73 31.54 -2.94
CA GLU A 47 40.61 30.83 -1.68
C GLU A 47 39.12 30.67 -1.34
N ARG A 48 38.64 29.41 -1.34
CA ARG A 48 37.24 29.11 -1.04
C ARG A 48 37.06 29.08 0.48
N PRO A 49 36.02 29.71 1.04
CA PRO A 49 35.75 29.64 2.47
C PRO A 49 35.55 28.19 2.89
N SER A 50 36.08 27.84 4.06
CA SER A 50 36.00 26.46 4.56
C SER A 50 34.55 26.04 4.81
N ARG A 51 34.29 24.73 4.83
CA ARG A 51 32.94 24.20 5.12
C ARG A 51 32.41 24.71 6.48
N THR A 52 33.30 24.94 7.44
CA THR A 52 33.00 25.57 8.74
C THR A 52 32.57 27.04 8.59
N GLN A 53 33.31 27.85 7.84
CA GLN A 53 32.96 29.26 7.59
C GLN A 53 31.64 29.42 6.81
N LEU A 54 31.34 28.49 5.90
CA LEU A 54 30.05 28.42 5.21
C LEU A 54 28.90 28.05 6.17
N LEU A 55 29.16 27.13 7.12
CA LEU A 55 28.18 26.75 8.15
C LEU A 55 27.92 27.91 9.12
N GLU A 56 28.96 28.59 9.61
CA GLU A 56 28.83 29.78 10.46
C GLU A 56 28.06 30.91 9.78
N LYS A 57 28.30 31.17 8.50
CA LYS A 57 27.50 32.14 7.72
C LYS A 57 26.04 31.72 7.60
N ARG A 58 25.74 30.42 7.47
CA ARG A 58 24.37 29.89 7.47
C ARG A 58 23.70 30.04 8.84
N ILE A 59 24.40 29.71 9.92
CA ILE A 59 23.90 29.85 11.31
C ILE A 59 23.61 31.33 11.62
N LYS A 60 24.52 32.25 11.31
CA LYS A 60 24.28 33.69 11.49
C LYS A 60 23.11 34.21 10.67
N LYS A 61 22.87 33.67 9.46
CA LYS A 61 21.68 34.01 8.67
C LYS A 61 20.39 33.48 9.30
N LEU A 62 20.38 32.25 9.81
CA LEU A 62 19.23 31.68 10.50
C LEU A 62 18.90 32.41 11.81
N GLN A 63 19.92 32.77 12.60
CA GLN A 63 19.76 33.59 13.81
C GLN A 63 19.18 34.97 13.49
N LYS A 64 19.64 35.61 12.41
CA LYS A 64 19.07 36.88 11.96
C LYS A 64 17.61 36.73 11.53
N ASN A 65 17.29 35.70 10.73
CA ASN A 65 15.90 35.42 10.34
C ASN A 65 14.98 35.22 11.56
N GLN A 66 15.43 34.50 12.60
CA GLN A 66 14.67 34.31 13.84
C GLN A 66 14.46 35.64 14.60
N GLN A 67 15.47 36.51 14.65
CA GLN A 67 15.33 37.85 15.24
C GLN A 67 14.36 38.74 14.44
N ASP A 68 14.39 38.66 13.11
CA ASP A 68 13.47 39.39 12.24
C ASP A 68 12.02 38.82 12.37
N GLU A 69 11.85 37.51 12.56
CA GLU A 69 10.56 36.85 12.85
C GLU A 69 10.00 37.23 14.24
N GLU A 70 10.80 37.22 15.31
CA GLU A 70 10.39 37.68 16.64
C GLU A 70 10.00 39.17 16.63
N LYS A 71 10.73 39.99 15.87
CA LYS A 71 10.43 41.42 15.72
C LYS A 71 9.10 41.63 15.02
N ASN A 72 8.85 40.93 13.91
CA ASN A 72 7.57 40.96 13.19
C ASN A 72 6.40 40.44 14.06
N ALA A 73 6.61 39.39 14.85
CA ALA A 73 5.60 38.85 15.76
C ALA A 73 5.24 39.83 16.90
N ASN A 74 6.23 40.55 17.43
CA ASN A 74 6.00 41.60 18.43
C ASN A 74 5.31 42.84 17.82
N GLU A 75 5.62 43.19 16.58
CA GLU A 75 4.96 44.29 15.86
C GLU A 75 3.50 43.94 15.52
N ALA A 76 3.23 42.69 15.13
CA ALA A 76 1.88 42.16 14.95
C ALA A 76 1.06 42.17 16.25
N LYS A 77 1.63 41.72 17.38
CA LYS A 77 0.99 41.84 18.70
C LYS A 77 0.69 43.29 19.08
N LYS A 78 1.63 44.21 18.82
CA LYS A 78 1.45 45.64 19.11
C LYS A 78 0.31 46.25 18.27
N LYS A 79 0.16 45.83 17.00
CA LYS A 79 -0.96 46.20 16.14
C LYS A 79 -2.29 45.63 16.66
N GLN A 80 -2.32 44.35 17.02
CA GLN A 80 -3.51 43.70 17.58
C GLN A 80 -4.00 44.35 18.88
N ILE A 81 -3.08 44.81 19.75
CA ILE A 81 -3.42 45.57 20.96
C ILE A 81 -3.97 46.96 20.63
N MET A 82 -3.42 47.64 19.61
CA MET A 82 -3.95 48.94 19.15
C MET A 82 -5.35 48.81 18.54
N ASP A 83 -5.61 47.75 17.76
CA ASP A 83 -6.92 47.47 17.18
C ASP A 83 -7.96 47.16 18.29
N GLN A 84 -7.57 46.43 19.34
CA GLN A 84 -8.41 46.21 20.54
C GLN A 84 -8.67 47.50 21.33
N LEU A 85 -7.70 48.42 21.42
CA LEU A 85 -7.90 49.72 22.06
C LEU A 85 -8.79 50.67 21.24
N GLN A 86 -8.87 50.48 19.92
CA GLN A 86 -9.80 51.21 19.06
C GLN A 86 -11.23 50.69 19.16
N THR A 87 -11.46 49.36 19.23
CA THR A 87 -12.81 48.81 19.45
C THR A 87 -13.39 49.18 20.81
N ILE A 88 -12.58 49.14 21.89
CA ILE A 88 -13.03 49.59 23.23
C ILE A 88 -13.43 51.07 23.26
N LYS A 89 -12.85 51.92 22.39
CA LYS A 89 -13.28 53.33 22.22
C LYS A 89 -14.57 53.48 21.41
N PHE A 90 -14.85 52.57 20.47
CA PHE A 90 -16.10 52.56 19.71
C PHE A 90 -17.29 52.14 20.57
N ASP A 91 -17.15 51.12 21.43
CA ASP A 91 -18.26 50.66 22.28
C ASP A 91 -18.64 51.67 23.37
N LYS A 92 -17.68 52.43 23.91
CA LYS A 92 -17.98 53.49 24.89
C LYS A 92 -18.76 54.68 24.33
N ASN A 93 -18.71 54.94 23.02
CA ASN A 93 -19.49 55.99 22.37
C ASN A 93 -20.91 55.55 21.97
N LYS A 94 -21.29 54.27 22.20
CA LYS A 94 -22.58 53.72 21.78
C LYS A 94 -23.61 53.57 22.91
N ASN A 95 -23.17 53.67 24.17
CA ASN A 95 -24.00 53.46 25.37
C ASN A 95 -24.31 54.75 26.15
N THR A 96 -24.22 55.93 25.52
CA THR A 96 -24.64 57.21 26.11
C THR A 96 -25.75 57.85 25.27
N ASN A 97 -26.92 57.19 25.21
CA ASN A 97 -28.20 57.76 24.80
C ASN A 97 -29.33 56.72 25.01
N ASP A 98 -29.77 56.51 26.26
CA ASP A 98 -31.19 56.32 26.60
C ASP A 98 -31.41 56.24 28.13
N LYS A 99 -31.85 57.39 28.68
CA LYS A 99 -32.89 57.61 29.70
C LYS A 99 -32.96 56.77 30.99
N ASP A 100 -32.75 57.47 32.10
CA ASP A 100 -33.70 57.68 33.23
C ASP A 100 -35.06 56.92 33.10
N ASN A 101 -35.60 56.23 34.12
CA ASN A 101 -35.98 56.79 35.42
C ASN A 101 -36.38 55.69 36.46
N ASP A 102 -36.38 56.08 37.74
CA ASP A 102 -37.17 55.58 38.88
C ASP A 102 -37.10 54.11 39.40
N GLY A 103 -36.62 53.99 40.65
CA GLY A 103 -37.50 53.51 41.74
C GLY A 103 -37.13 52.22 42.50
N ASN A 104 -36.58 52.37 43.73
CA ASN A 104 -36.66 51.52 44.94
C ASN A 104 -36.64 49.95 44.84
N SER A 105 -36.00 49.20 45.75
CA SER A 105 -35.65 49.49 47.16
C SER A 105 -34.36 48.76 47.64
N SER A 106 -33.88 49.17 48.81
CA SER A 106 -32.76 48.59 49.59
C SER A 106 -33.06 47.15 50.10
N ASP A 107 -32.11 46.34 50.59
CA ASP A 107 -31.30 46.56 51.80
C ASP A 107 -29.85 46.01 51.76
N SER A 108 -29.10 46.33 52.81
CA SER A 108 -27.64 46.43 52.85
C SER A 108 -26.92 45.48 53.83
N SER A 109 -25.59 45.39 53.65
CA SER A 109 -24.54 45.00 54.64
C SER A 109 -24.36 43.49 54.89
N SER A 110 -23.21 42.93 55.32
CA SER A 110 -21.81 43.36 55.61
C SER A 110 -20.92 42.08 55.77
N SER A 111 -19.57 42.07 55.81
CA SER A 111 -18.45 42.91 55.31
C SER A 111 -17.11 42.14 55.52
N SER A 112 -15.95 42.69 55.10
CA SER A 112 -14.56 42.26 55.42
C SER A 112 -14.05 40.88 54.88
N SER A 113 -12.75 40.56 54.87
CA SER A 113 -11.57 41.12 54.18
C SER A 113 -10.27 40.50 54.75
N SER A 114 -9.31 40.03 53.93
CA SER A 114 -7.85 40.20 54.16
C SER A 114 -6.91 39.54 53.11
N SER A 115 -5.82 40.27 52.87
CA SER A 115 -4.55 39.99 52.15
C SER A 115 -3.78 38.73 52.65
N SER A 116 -2.74 38.14 52.02
CA SER A 116 -1.46 38.71 51.54
C SER A 116 -0.44 37.64 51.06
N SER A 117 0.37 37.99 50.03
CA SER A 117 1.81 37.65 49.75
C SER A 117 2.53 36.34 50.16
N SER A 118 3.28 35.76 49.21
CA SER A 118 4.65 35.16 49.35
C SER A 118 5.15 34.76 47.94
N SER A 119 6.32 35.09 47.37
CA SER A 119 7.75 35.20 47.79
C SER A 119 8.58 33.96 47.43
N SER A 120 9.59 34.15 46.57
CA SER A 120 10.47 33.12 46.01
C SER A 120 11.70 32.82 46.88
N SER A 121 12.29 31.63 46.73
CA SER A 121 13.65 31.34 47.18
C SER A 121 14.32 30.26 46.31
N SER A 122 15.65 30.23 46.34
CA SER A 122 16.51 29.42 45.47
C SER A 122 17.67 28.83 46.26
N SER A 123 18.06 27.57 45.95
CA SER A 123 19.18 26.89 46.61
C SER A 123 20.00 26.07 45.62
N LYS A 124 21.32 26.26 45.65
CA LYS A 124 22.31 25.36 45.05
C LYS A 124 22.84 24.40 46.12
N SER A 125 23.25 23.20 45.74
CA SER A 125 24.33 22.48 46.43
C SER A 125 25.04 21.53 45.47
N SER A 126 26.26 21.16 45.82
CA SER A 126 27.18 20.40 44.98
C SER A 126 28.04 19.48 45.85
N THR A 127 28.16 18.21 45.49
CA THR A 127 29.16 17.30 46.08
C THR A 127 29.71 16.34 45.02
N SER A 128 31.01 16.09 45.14
CA SER A 128 31.83 15.25 44.27
C SER A 128 31.93 13.81 44.76
N GLY A 129 32.00 12.84 43.85
CA GLY A 129 32.40 11.46 44.14
C GLY A 129 33.17 10.86 42.97
N SER A 130 34.33 10.26 43.24
CA SER A 130 35.29 9.82 42.21
C SER A 130 35.55 8.31 42.33
N HIS A 131 35.40 7.55 41.25
CA HIS A 131 36.01 6.21 41.12
C HIS A 131 36.54 5.96 39.70
N LYS A 132 37.57 5.10 39.61
CA LYS A 132 38.37 4.81 38.41
C LYS A 132 38.21 3.35 37.96
N SER A 133 38.60 3.12 36.70
CA SER A 133 39.26 1.93 36.13
C SER A 133 38.57 0.55 36.14
N SER A 134 38.16 0.11 34.96
CA SER A 134 38.78 -0.95 34.12
C SER A 134 38.06 -0.91 32.75
N SER A 135 38.66 -0.93 31.55
CA SER A 135 39.75 -1.71 30.94
C SER A 135 39.44 -3.20 30.80
N ASP A 136 38.82 -3.56 29.68
CA ASP A 136 39.00 -4.88 29.08
C ASP A 136 39.13 -4.79 27.56
N SER A 137 39.90 -5.74 27.02
CA SER A 137 40.46 -5.72 25.68
C SER A 137 39.74 -6.68 24.72
N SER A 138 39.45 -6.23 23.50
CA SER A 138 39.19 -7.12 22.37
C SER A 138 40.36 -7.12 21.40
N SER A 139 40.86 -8.31 21.10
CA SER A 139 41.94 -8.59 20.17
C SER A 139 41.50 -8.36 18.71
N ASN A 140 42.31 -7.64 17.94
CA ASN A 140 42.29 -7.79 16.49
C ASN A 140 43.03 -9.08 16.15
N ASP A 141 42.42 -9.91 15.30
CA ASP A 141 43.15 -10.88 14.49
C ASP A 141 42.69 -10.70 13.04
N SER A 142 43.65 -10.50 12.14
CA SER A 142 43.44 -10.27 10.70
C SER A 142 44.79 -10.42 10.04
N SER A 143 44.97 -11.55 9.35
CA SER A 143 46.22 -11.97 8.73
C SER A 143 46.66 -11.03 7.61
N ASP A 144 47.97 -10.78 7.58
CA ASP A 144 48.66 -10.09 6.50
C ASP A 144 48.64 -10.91 5.20
N ASP A 145 48.64 -10.21 4.06
CA ASP A 145 49.24 -10.72 2.83
C ASP A 145 49.94 -9.55 2.11
N GLU A 146 51.27 -9.54 2.15
CA GLU A 146 52.09 -8.51 1.49
C GLU A 146 52.27 -8.83 0.00
N SER A 147 52.15 -7.81 -0.86
CA SER A 147 52.88 -7.80 -2.13
C SER A 147 53.69 -6.52 -2.27
N LYS A 148 55.02 -6.67 -2.16
CA LYS A 148 55.99 -5.58 -2.35
C LYS A 148 56.30 -5.41 -3.84
N SER A 149 56.29 -4.18 -4.33
CA SER A 149 57.11 -3.79 -5.48
C SER A 149 57.74 -2.41 -5.22
N SER A 150 58.99 -2.27 -5.65
CA SER A 150 59.88 -1.18 -5.26
C SER A 150 60.19 -0.26 -6.44
N SER A 151 60.29 1.05 -6.18
CA SER A 151 61.12 1.94 -7.00
C SER A 151 61.60 3.16 -6.19
N SER A 152 62.84 3.52 -6.52
CA SER A 152 63.78 4.38 -5.80
C SER A 152 63.41 5.87 -5.66
N ASP A 153 63.72 6.40 -4.48
CA ASP A 153 64.34 7.70 -4.18
C ASP A 153 64.17 8.88 -5.15
N THR A 154 63.58 9.96 -4.63
CA THR A 154 64.25 11.27 -4.62
C THR A 154 63.86 12.04 -3.35
N ASN A 155 64.86 12.43 -2.56
CA ASN A 155 64.63 13.17 -1.31
C ASN A 155 64.27 14.63 -1.58
N HIS A 156 63.01 14.98 -1.31
CA HIS A 156 62.62 16.36 -1.01
C HIS A 156 61.97 16.40 0.38
N GLU A 157 62.74 16.82 1.38
CA GLU A 157 62.19 17.16 2.70
C GLU A 157 61.24 18.36 2.57
N SER A 158 59.95 18.03 2.47
CA SER A 158 58.86 18.96 2.72
C SER A 158 58.33 18.71 4.14
N PRO A 159 57.93 19.75 4.90
CA PRO A 159 57.66 19.59 6.32
C PRO A 159 56.50 18.61 6.50
N LYS A 160 56.73 17.52 7.24
CA LYS A 160 55.67 16.59 7.67
C LYS A 160 54.69 17.34 8.58
N LYS A 161 53.73 18.07 7.97
CA LYS A 161 52.46 18.41 8.62
C LYS A 161 51.85 17.07 8.99
N LYS A 162 52.02 16.67 10.26
CA LYS A 162 51.20 15.66 10.91
C LYS A 162 49.76 16.13 10.78
N VAL A 163 49.09 15.70 9.72
CA VAL A 163 47.63 15.70 9.66
C VAL A 163 47.24 14.82 10.83
N LYS A 164 46.91 15.45 11.96
CA LYS A 164 46.15 14.79 13.00
C LYS A 164 44.85 14.40 12.31
N THR A 165 44.78 13.15 11.84
CA THR A 165 43.51 12.50 11.52
C THR A 165 42.71 12.62 12.81
N ASP A 166 41.73 13.51 12.78
CA ASP A 166 41.00 13.85 13.98
C ASP A 166 40.24 12.58 14.40
N LYS A 167 40.77 11.90 15.42
CA LYS A 167 40.22 10.63 15.91
C LYS A 167 38.75 10.79 16.29
N SER A 168 38.34 12.02 16.65
CA SER A 168 36.95 12.42 16.87
C SER A 168 36.15 12.37 15.57
N ALA A 169 36.63 12.98 14.48
CA ALA A 169 35.98 12.93 13.17
C ALA A 169 35.87 11.49 12.62
N THR A 170 36.91 10.66 12.76
CA THR A 170 36.85 9.25 12.36
C THR A 170 35.85 8.46 13.21
N LYS A 171 35.80 8.70 14.54
CA LYS A 171 34.78 8.10 15.42
C LYS A 171 33.36 8.56 15.08
N ILE A 172 33.15 9.84 14.76
CA ILE A 172 31.85 10.37 14.32
C ILE A 172 31.43 9.75 12.99
N GLN A 173 32.35 9.59 12.03
CA GLN A 173 32.09 8.90 10.76
C GLN A 173 31.82 7.41 10.93
N ALA A 174 32.49 6.73 11.87
CA ALA A 174 32.19 5.35 12.22
C ALA A 174 30.81 5.22 12.88
N ALA A 175 30.50 6.07 13.87
CA ALA A 175 29.20 6.13 14.53
C ALA A 175 28.06 6.44 13.54
N PHE A 176 28.26 7.38 12.62
CA PHE A 176 27.29 7.70 11.57
C PHE A 176 27.09 6.54 10.59
N ARG A 177 28.16 5.86 10.15
CA ARG A 177 28.05 4.65 9.31
C ARG A 177 27.33 3.52 10.02
N ASN A 178 27.63 3.28 11.30
CA ASN A 178 26.95 2.27 12.12
C ASN A 178 25.48 2.63 12.35
N HIS A 179 25.15 3.91 12.55
CA HIS A 179 23.76 4.39 12.65
C HIS A 179 23.01 4.16 11.33
N GLN A 180 23.60 4.56 10.19
CA GLN A 180 23.04 4.33 8.86
C GLN A 180 22.86 2.82 8.55
N ALA A 181 23.82 1.97 8.94
CA ALA A 181 23.70 0.52 8.81
C ALA A 181 22.55 -0.05 9.66
N ARG A 182 22.40 0.39 10.92
CA ARG A 182 21.26 0.01 11.77
C ARG A 182 19.91 0.44 11.20
N LEU A 183 19.81 1.63 10.60
CA LEU A 183 18.59 2.07 9.92
C LEU A 183 18.27 1.24 8.68
N ARG A 184 19.28 0.86 7.88
CA ARG A 184 19.09 -0.05 6.74
C ARG A 184 18.62 -1.43 7.19
N LEU A 185 19.23 -2.00 8.23
CA LEU A 185 18.80 -3.27 8.81
C LEU A 185 17.36 -3.20 9.34
N LYS A 186 16.96 -2.09 9.98
CA LYS A 186 15.56 -1.84 10.39
C LYS A 186 14.60 -1.79 9.19
N LYS A 187 14.95 -1.03 8.14
CA LYS A 187 14.16 -0.96 6.90
C LYS A 187 14.02 -2.34 6.26
N GLN A 188 15.11 -3.10 6.16
CA GLN A 188 15.13 -4.45 5.60
C GLN A 188 14.32 -5.44 6.44
N ALA A 189 14.37 -5.36 7.77
CA ALA A 189 13.57 -6.19 8.65
C ALA A 189 12.07 -5.86 8.53
N ALA A 190 11.69 -4.57 8.48
CA ALA A 190 10.31 -4.14 8.23
C ALA A 190 9.82 -4.59 6.84
N TRP A 191 10.68 -4.51 5.82
CA TRP A 191 10.41 -5.06 4.49
C TRP A 191 10.14 -6.56 4.52
N GLN A 192 11.00 -7.35 5.17
CA GLN A 192 10.83 -8.80 5.27
C GLN A 192 9.56 -9.17 6.06
N ILE A 193 9.22 -8.44 7.12
CA ILE A 193 7.94 -8.62 7.82
C ILE A 193 6.77 -8.42 6.84
N HIS A 194 6.79 -7.31 6.10
CA HIS A 194 5.73 -6.97 5.15
C HIS A 194 5.59 -8.01 4.04
N GLU A 195 6.68 -8.30 3.32
CA GLU A 195 6.75 -9.30 2.24
C GLU A 195 6.26 -10.69 2.71
N LYS A 196 6.66 -11.14 3.91
CA LYS A 196 6.31 -12.47 4.40
C LYS A 196 4.91 -12.56 5.00
N LEU A 197 4.40 -11.48 5.62
CA LEU A 197 2.99 -11.40 6.03
C LEU A 197 2.07 -11.34 4.82
N GLU A 198 2.49 -10.66 3.76
CA GLU A 198 1.75 -10.56 2.50
C GLU A 198 1.55 -11.95 1.88
N TYR A 199 2.63 -12.71 1.66
CA TYR A 199 2.53 -14.11 1.22
C TYR A 199 1.70 -14.96 2.20
N SER A 200 1.79 -14.75 3.52
CA SER A 200 0.96 -15.47 4.50
C SER A 200 -0.53 -15.09 4.44
N SER A 201 -0.88 -13.87 4.01
CA SER A 201 -2.27 -13.46 3.80
C SER A 201 -2.88 -14.21 2.61
N GLU A 202 -2.11 -14.40 1.54
CA GLU A 202 -2.50 -15.15 0.35
C GLU A 202 -2.59 -16.66 0.59
N GLN A 203 -1.73 -17.26 1.44
CA GLN A 203 -1.94 -18.65 1.88
C GLN A 203 -3.35 -18.90 2.46
N THR A 204 -3.98 -17.86 3.01
CA THR A 204 -5.35 -17.92 3.53
C THR A 204 -6.36 -18.10 2.39
N GLU A 205 -6.10 -17.62 1.16
CA GLU A 205 -6.93 -17.86 -0.03
C GLU A 205 -7.05 -19.33 -0.36
N ALA A 206 -5.94 -20.07 -0.40
CA ALA A 206 -5.98 -21.49 -0.73
C ALA A 206 -6.59 -22.35 0.40
N LYS A 207 -6.41 -21.96 1.68
CA LYS A 207 -7.16 -22.56 2.80
C LYS A 207 -8.66 -22.28 2.67
N LEU A 208 -9.01 -21.03 2.32
CA LEU A 208 -10.38 -20.59 2.11
C LEU A 208 -10.99 -21.32 0.90
N LYS A 209 -10.26 -21.55 -0.19
CA LYS A 209 -10.72 -22.36 -1.33
C LYS A 209 -11.03 -23.80 -0.92
N ASP A 210 -10.16 -24.48 -0.18
CA ASP A 210 -10.44 -25.82 0.36
C ASP A 210 -11.68 -25.82 1.26
N MET A 211 -11.88 -24.77 2.05
CA MET A 211 -13.09 -24.56 2.86
C MET A 211 -14.33 -24.24 2.01
N PHE A 212 -14.24 -23.45 0.94
CA PHE A 212 -15.35 -23.19 0.01
C PHE A 212 -15.73 -24.44 -0.76
N GLU A 213 -14.76 -25.26 -1.16
CA GLU A 213 -15.03 -26.59 -1.73
C GLU A 213 -15.72 -27.51 -0.72
N LYS A 214 -15.35 -27.46 0.58
CA LYS A 214 -16.06 -28.17 1.65
C LYS A 214 -17.47 -27.62 1.87
N LEU A 215 -17.67 -26.30 1.87
CA LEU A 215 -18.97 -25.63 2.00
C LEU A 215 -19.91 -25.97 0.82
N LEU A 216 -19.39 -25.99 -0.41
CA LEU A 216 -20.14 -26.41 -1.60
C LEU A 216 -20.51 -27.91 -1.55
N LYS A 217 -19.65 -28.76 -0.97
CA LYS A 217 -19.94 -30.18 -0.70
C LYS A 217 -20.90 -30.39 0.49
N ALA A 218 -21.01 -29.40 1.38
CA ALA A 218 -21.90 -29.37 2.54
C ALA A 218 -23.18 -28.54 2.28
N SER A 219 -23.57 -28.36 1.01
CA SER A 219 -24.75 -27.59 0.60
C SER A 219 -26.05 -27.99 1.31
N ASP A 220 -26.14 -29.25 1.73
CA ASP A 220 -27.32 -29.85 2.33
C ASP A 220 -27.46 -29.53 3.83
N LEU A 221 -26.41 -28.98 4.45
CA LEU A 221 -26.38 -28.48 5.83
C LEU A 221 -26.61 -26.96 5.92
N LEU A 222 -26.53 -26.25 4.78
CA LEU A 222 -26.83 -24.83 4.68
C LEU A 222 -28.34 -24.60 4.60
N SER A 223 -28.81 -23.42 5.05
CA SER A 223 -30.17 -23.01 4.73
C SER A 223 -30.33 -22.93 3.19
N PRO A 224 -31.46 -23.39 2.60
CA PRO A 224 -31.63 -23.43 1.14
C PRO A 224 -31.46 -22.07 0.44
N SER A 225 -31.62 -20.99 1.19
CA SER A 225 -31.29 -19.62 0.76
C SER A 225 -29.78 -19.46 0.54
N VAL A 226 -28.94 -19.74 1.55
CA VAL A 226 -27.49 -19.51 1.49
C VAL A 226 -26.83 -20.41 0.45
N ALA A 227 -27.20 -21.69 0.37
CA ALA A 227 -26.67 -22.62 -0.65
C ALA A 227 -26.96 -22.14 -2.09
N LYS A 228 -28.19 -21.67 -2.35
CA LYS A 228 -28.62 -21.14 -3.65
C LYS A 228 -27.97 -19.80 -4.00
N LEU A 229 -27.53 -19.04 -2.99
CA LEU A 229 -26.88 -17.75 -3.14
C LEU A 229 -25.37 -17.86 -3.37
N LEU A 230 -24.69 -18.76 -2.66
CA LEU A 230 -23.30 -19.18 -2.96
C LEU A 230 -23.17 -19.63 -4.41
N HIS A 231 -24.09 -20.48 -4.87
CA HIS A 231 -24.15 -20.92 -6.27
C HIS A 231 -24.43 -19.75 -7.24
N LYS A 232 -25.09 -18.67 -6.81
CA LYS A 232 -25.37 -17.49 -7.67
C LYS A 232 -24.20 -16.50 -7.72
N ALA A 233 -23.46 -16.30 -6.63
CA ALA A 233 -22.33 -15.39 -6.57
C ALA A 233 -21.20 -15.75 -7.58
N GLY A 234 -20.98 -17.05 -7.80
CA GLY A 234 -20.03 -17.56 -8.81
C GLY A 234 -20.55 -17.60 -10.26
N LEU A 235 -21.85 -17.39 -10.50
CA LEU A 235 -22.46 -17.48 -11.84
C LEU A 235 -22.36 -16.15 -12.62
N PRO A 236 -22.36 -16.21 -13.98
CA PRO A 236 -22.66 -15.04 -14.80
C PRO A 236 -24.08 -14.57 -14.56
N VAL A 237 -24.27 -13.25 -14.48
CA VAL A 237 -25.57 -12.63 -14.74
C VAL A 237 -25.86 -12.75 -16.25
N GLU A 238 -27.10 -13.04 -16.63
CA GLU A 238 -27.48 -13.06 -18.04
C GLU A 238 -27.17 -11.70 -18.68
N GLU A 239 -26.41 -11.69 -19.79
CA GLU A 239 -25.91 -10.46 -20.43
C GLU A 239 -27.03 -9.44 -20.69
N LYS A 240 -28.20 -9.90 -21.14
CA LYS A 240 -29.37 -9.03 -21.40
C LYS A 240 -29.86 -8.32 -20.14
N GLU A 241 -29.88 -9.02 -19.00
CA GLU A 241 -30.30 -8.46 -17.72
C GLU A 241 -29.24 -7.54 -17.12
N LEU A 242 -27.95 -7.91 -17.21
CA LEU A 242 -26.84 -7.06 -16.81
C LEU A 242 -26.87 -5.72 -17.54
N LEU A 243 -26.98 -5.74 -18.88
CA LEU A 243 -27.07 -4.53 -19.70
C LEU A 243 -28.32 -3.69 -19.38
N ARG A 244 -29.46 -4.33 -19.05
CA ARG A 244 -30.69 -3.63 -18.63
C ARG A 244 -30.53 -2.92 -17.28
N LEU A 245 -30.00 -3.63 -16.28
CA LEU A 245 -29.79 -3.12 -14.92
C LEU A 245 -28.74 -2.00 -14.86
N THR A 246 -27.75 -2.04 -15.76
CA THR A 246 -26.63 -1.10 -15.83
C THR A 246 -26.73 -0.08 -16.96
N ASN A 247 -27.88 0.02 -17.64
CA ASN A 247 -28.08 1.00 -18.71
C ASN A 247 -27.89 2.44 -18.16
N PRO A 248 -26.96 3.25 -18.72
CA PRO A 248 -26.75 4.64 -18.30
C PRO A 248 -27.94 5.57 -18.54
N ASP A 249 -28.80 5.29 -19.53
CA ASP A 249 -29.92 6.17 -19.89
C ASP A 249 -31.02 6.13 -18.82
N ASN A 250 -31.11 5.03 -18.08
CA ASN A 250 -31.99 4.88 -16.92
C ASN A 250 -31.49 5.62 -15.67
N VAL A 251 -30.32 6.27 -15.73
CA VAL A 251 -29.70 7.01 -14.62
C VAL A 251 -29.91 8.51 -14.83
N ILE A 252 -30.60 9.12 -13.87
CA ILE A 252 -30.73 10.57 -13.74
C ILE A 252 -29.48 11.08 -13.02
N VAL A 253 -28.89 12.17 -13.50
CA VAL A 253 -27.78 12.86 -12.84
C VAL A 253 -28.33 14.10 -12.18
N GLU A 254 -28.16 14.27 -10.87
CA GLU A 254 -28.68 15.44 -10.18
C GLU A 254 -28.01 16.74 -10.69
N THR A 255 -28.75 17.85 -10.58
CA THR A 255 -28.24 19.20 -10.86
C THR A 255 -27.18 19.65 -9.86
N SER A 256 -27.16 19.03 -8.67
CA SER A 256 -26.14 19.24 -7.63
C SER A 256 -24.79 18.60 -7.96
N TYR A 257 -24.71 17.61 -8.86
CA TYR A 257 -23.45 16.96 -9.20
C TYR A 257 -22.50 17.90 -9.98
N GLN A 258 -21.36 18.21 -9.37
CA GLN A 258 -20.33 19.13 -9.90
C GLN A 258 -19.10 18.42 -10.50
N GLY A 259 -19.07 17.08 -10.50
CA GLY A 259 -17.96 16.33 -11.10
C GLY A 259 -17.99 16.28 -12.63
N PRO A 260 -17.02 15.62 -13.28
CA PRO A 260 -16.97 15.50 -14.73
C PRO A 260 -18.23 14.88 -15.31
N ARG A 261 -18.67 15.44 -16.45
CA ARG A 261 -19.80 14.95 -17.24
C ARG A 261 -19.29 14.48 -18.60
N ILE A 262 -19.59 13.24 -18.96
CA ILE A 262 -19.18 12.66 -20.25
C ILE A 262 -20.34 12.80 -21.22
N GLU A 263 -20.19 13.73 -22.16
CA GLU A 263 -21.17 14.02 -23.21
C GLU A 263 -20.54 13.70 -24.57
N GLY A 264 -21.02 12.62 -25.21
CA GLY A 264 -20.46 12.12 -26.46
C GLY A 264 -19.29 11.14 -26.27
N PRO A 265 -18.43 10.95 -27.30
CA PRO A 265 -17.35 9.98 -27.27
C PRO A 265 -16.24 10.39 -26.30
N ILE A 266 -15.52 9.41 -25.75
CA ILE A 266 -14.36 9.65 -24.89
C ILE A 266 -13.23 10.28 -25.72
N THR A 267 -12.74 11.44 -25.28
CA THR A 267 -11.66 12.19 -25.93
C THR A 267 -10.48 12.39 -24.99
N ARG A 268 -9.37 12.92 -25.51
CA ARG A 268 -8.24 13.39 -24.70
C ARG A 268 -8.67 14.39 -23.62
N LYS A 269 -9.65 15.26 -23.90
CA LYS A 269 -10.18 16.19 -22.90
C LYS A 269 -10.88 15.42 -21.78
N THR A 270 -11.75 14.46 -22.13
CA THR A 270 -12.41 13.58 -21.15
C THR A 270 -11.39 12.88 -20.25
N PHE A 271 -10.28 12.39 -20.81
CA PHE A 271 -9.22 11.72 -20.06
C PHE A 271 -8.51 12.68 -19.09
N VAL A 272 -8.13 13.89 -19.53
CA VAL A 272 -7.49 14.90 -18.67
C VAL A 272 -8.44 15.41 -17.58
N ASP A 273 -9.70 15.70 -17.92
CA ASP A 273 -10.72 16.16 -16.97
C ASP A 273 -10.99 15.11 -15.87
N LEU A 274 -10.97 13.81 -16.21
CA LEU A 274 -11.09 12.72 -15.24
C LEU A 274 -9.84 12.58 -14.36
N ILE A 275 -8.63 12.71 -14.93
CA ILE A 275 -7.38 12.73 -14.15
C ILE A 275 -7.41 13.85 -13.11
N GLU A 276 -7.79 15.06 -13.51
CA GLU A 276 -7.88 16.22 -12.61
C GLU A 276 -8.92 15.99 -11.51
N ALA A 277 -10.11 15.48 -11.85
CA ALA A 277 -11.16 15.18 -10.88
C ALA A 277 -10.74 14.13 -9.84
N PHE A 278 -10.15 13.02 -10.31
CA PHE A 278 -9.69 11.93 -9.45
C PHE A 278 -8.51 12.35 -8.57
N GLN A 279 -7.59 13.18 -9.08
CA GLN A 279 -6.50 13.75 -8.28
C GLN A 279 -7.03 14.64 -7.13
N HIS A 280 -8.19 15.27 -7.29
CA HIS A 280 -8.88 16.04 -6.24
C HIS A 280 -9.88 15.20 -5.41
N GLY A 281 -9.88 13.86 -5.57
CA GLY A 281 -10.75 12.96 -4.80
C GLY A 281 -12.23 13.03 -5.16
N GLN A 282 -12.59 13.55 -6.34
CA GLN A 282 -13.97 13.56 -6.81
C GLN A 282 -14.41 12.16 -7.27
N VAL A 283 -15.58 11.70 -6.82
CA VAL A 283 -16.20 10.47 -7.30
C VAL A 283 -16.97 10.74 -8.59
N LEU A 284 -16.68 9.98 -9.65
CA LEU A 284 -17.39 10.08 -10.94
C LEU A 284 -18.80 9.48 -10.80
N HIS A 285 -19.84 10.19 -11.24
CA HIS A 285 -21.22 9.68 -11.17
C HIS A 285 -21.39 8.32 -11.86
N GLU A 286 -22.18 7.41 -11.26
CA GLU A 286 -22.36 6.04 -11.73
C GLU A 286 -22.96 5.91 -13.13
N LYS A 287 -23.65 6.95 -13.64
CA LYS A 287 -24.02 7.05 -15.06
C LYS A 287 -22.80 6.97 -15.97
N TYR A 288 -21.80 7.80 -15.69
CA TYR A 288 -20.58 7.92 -16.49
C TYR A 288 -19.66 6.71 -16.27
N VAL A 289 -19.66 6.13 -15.07
CA VAL A 289 -19.05 4.81 -14.79
C VAL A 289 -19.64 3.75 -15.71
N CYS A 290 -20.97 3.58 -15.75
CA CYS A 290 -21.61 2.62 -16.66
C CYS A 290 -21.28 2.92 -18.13
N GLN A 291 -21.25 4.18 -18.56
CA GLN A 291 -20.89 4.54 -19.95
C GLN A 291 -19.45 4.15 -20.34
N ILE A 292 -18.47 4.38 -19.46
CA ILE A 292 -17.08 3.95 -19.68
C ILE A 292 -17.02 2.42 -19.74
N LEU A 293 -17.61 1.76 -18.74
CA LEU A 293 -17.56 0.31 -18.60
C LEU A 293 -18.22 -0.41 -19.79
N HIS A 294 -19.39 0.03 -20.28
CA HIS A 294 -20.03 -0.54 -21.47
C HIS A 294 -19.20 -0.41 -22.75
N GLN A 295 -18.54 0.75 -22.94
CA GLN A 295 -17.67 0.97 -24.10
C GLN A 295 -16.41 0.08 -24.04
N ALA A 296 -15.73 0.04 -22.89
CA ALA A 296 -14.56 -0.82 -22.70
C ALA A 296 -14.91 -2.30 -22.83
N ARG A 297 -16.06 -2.74 -22.27
CA ARG A 297 -16.60 -4.09 -22.39
C ARG A 297 -16.76 -4.52 -23.84
N ALA A 298 -17.31 -3.65 -24.69
CA ALA A 298 -17.48 -3.94 -26.12
C ALA A 298 -16.13 -4.16 -26.84
N ILE A 299 -15.11 -3.37 -26.49
CA ILE A 299 -13.74 -3.55 -27.01
C ILE A 299 -13.17 -4.89 -26.50
N LEU A 300 -13.10 -5.09 -25.18
CA LEU A 300 -12.52 -6.27 -24.53
C LEU A 300 -13.17 -7.59 -24.97
N LYS A 301 -14.50 -7.61 -25.18
CA LYS A 301 -15.25 -8.77 -25.68
C LYS A 301 -14.92 -9.12 -27.14
N SER A 302 -14.44 -8.15 -27.93
CA SER A 302 -13.98 -8.39 -29.32
C SER A 302 -12.51 -8.79 -29.42
N LEU A 303 -11.71 -8.60 -28.36
CA LEU A 303 -10.31 -8.98 -28.34
C LEU A 303 -10.10 -10.50 -28.17
N PRO A 304 -9.09 -11.09 -28.82
CA PRO A 304 -8.67 -12.47 -28.58
C PRO A 304 -8.13 -12.66 -27.15
N ASN A 305 -7.80 -13.91 -26.80
CA ASN A 305 -7.30 -14.26 -25.46
C ASN A 305 -5.94 -13.66 -25.09
N PHE A 306 -5.19 -13.12 -26.05
CA PHE A 306 -3.89 -12.50 -25.83
C PHE A 306 -3.68 -11.32 -26.77
N ASN A 307 -2.96 -10.29 -26.32
CA ASN A 307 -2.60 -9.17 -27.20
C ASN A 307 -1.40 -9.58 -28.08
N HIS A 308 -1.46 -9.33 -29.39
CA HIS A 308 -0.33 -9.51 -30.30
C HIS A 308 0.17 -8.14 -30.76
N ILE A 309 1.38 -7.79 -30.37
CA ILE A 309 1.95 -6.45 -30.53
C ILE A 309 3.21 -6.53 -31.39
N ASP A 310 3.26 -5.74 -32.46
CA ASP A 310 4.43 -5.63 -33.35
C ASP A 310 5.04 -4.23 -33.19
N LEU A 311 6.20 -4.14 -32.53
CA LEU A 311 6.87 -2.87 -32.24
C LEU A 311 7.48 -2.21 -33.47
N SER A 312 7.58 -2.89 -34.61
CA SER A 312 8.05 -2.25 -35.85
C SER A 312 7.18 -1.05 -36.27
N ASN A 313 5.91 -1.04 -35.83
CA ASN A 313 4.93 0.02 -36.07
C ASN A 313 4.81 1.04 -34.92
N LEU A 314 5.39 0.77 -33.75
CA LEU A 314 5.18 1.55 -32.51
C LEU A 314 6.45 2.21 -31.97
N HIS A 315 7.64 1.84 -32.46
CA HIS A 315 8.98 2.24 -32.00
C HIS A 315 9.35 1.81 -30.56
N HIS A 316 8.50 2.07 -29.57
CA HIS A 316 8.69 1.67 -28.18
C HIS A 316 7.38 1.26 -27.51
N ILE A 317 7.47 0.59 -26.36
CA ILE A 317 6.34 0.31 -25.49
C ILE A 317 6.76 0.39 -24.02
N TYR A 318 5.87 0.92 -23.18
CA TYR A 318 5.99 0.84 -21.72
C TYR A 318 5.23 -0.38 -21.20
N ILE A 319 5.80 -1.11 -20.25
CA ILE A 319 5.19 -2.24 -19.55
C ILE A 319 5.14 -1.89 -18.06
N ILE A 320 3.94 -1.93 -17.52
CA ILE A 320 3.57 -1.49 -16.18
C ILE A 320 3.06 -2.74 -15.47
N GLY A 321 3.63 -3.02 -14.31
CA GLY A 321 3.17 -4.11 -13.45
C GLY A 321 1.98 -3.69 -12.60
N ASP A 322 1.84 -4.36 -11.47
CA ASP A 322 0.74 -4.19 -10.53
C ASP A 322 0.62 -2.73 -10.08
N LEU A 323 -0.61 -2.22 -10.01
CA LEU A 323 -0.93 -0.85 -9.59
C LEU A 323 -1.77 -0.79 -8.31
N HIS A 324 -2.57 -1.83 -8.03
CA HIS A 324 -3.31 -2.00 -6.77
C HIS A 324 -3.97 -0.72 -6.24
N GLY A 325 -4.78 -0.05 -7.07
CA GLY A 325 -5.47 1.18 -6.67
C GLY A 325 -4.57 2.36 -6.27
N GLN A 326 -3.28 2.35 -6.60
CA GLN A 326 -2.35 3.45 -6.31
C GLN A 326 -2.38 4.53 -7.40
N LEU A 327 -3.46 5.33 -7.39
CA LEU A 327 -3.68 6.42 -8.35
C LEU A 327 -2.47 7.36 -8.47
N ALA A 328 -1.80 7.69 -7.36
CA ALA A 328 -0.63 8.55 -7.36
C ALA A 328 0.52 8.01 -8.24
N ASP A 329 0.76 6.70 -8.25
CA ASP A 329 1.78 6.07 -9.09
C ASP A 329 1.37 6.08 -10.57
N LEU A 330 0.11 5.77 -10.88
CA LEU A 330 -0.41 5.84 -12.25
C LEU A 330 -0.29 7.27 -12.83
N LEU A 331 -0.64 8.28 -12.04
CA LEU A 331 -0.47 9.69 -12.44
C LEU A 331 1.01 10.07 -12.55
N HIS A 332 1.89 9.54 -11.70
CA HIS A 332 3.34 9.73 -11.85
C HIS A 332 3.86 9.13 -13.17
N ILE A 333 3.46 7.91 -13.51
CA ILE A 333 3.83 7.24 -14.78
C ILE A 333 3.39 8.11 -15.97
N PHE A 334 2.12 8.56 -16.01
CA PHE A 334 1.62 9.40 -17.10
C PHE A 334 2.27 10.78 -17.18
N ASN A 335 2.61 11.40 -16.04
CA ASN A 335 3.29 12.68 -16.02
C ASN A 335 4.75 12.58 -16.48
N ALA A 336 5.44 11.48 -16.14
CA ALA A 336 6.85 11.26 -16.50
C ALA A 336 7.03 10.76 -17.94
N ASN A 337 6.15 9.88 -18.43
CA ASN A 337 6.30 9.16 -19.70
C ASN A 337 5.28 9.61 -20.78
N GLY A 338 4.40 10.55 -20.44
CA GLY A 338 3.31 11.03 -21.27
C GLY A 338 2.03 10.19 -21.13
N LEU A 339 0.90 10.75 -21.57
CA LEU A 339 -0.34 9.98 -21.68
C LEU A 339 -0.25 8.96 -22.82
N PRO A 340 -1.06 7.88 -22.79
CA PRO A 340 -1.25 6.98 -23.91
C PRO A 340 -1.66 7.73 -25.18
N ALA A 341 -1.02 7.38 -26.28
CA ALA A 341 -1.22 7.97 -27.61
C ALA A 341 -0.81 6.96 -28.69
N ILE A 342 -1.11 7.25 -29.96
CA ILE A 342 -0.78 6.34 -31.08
C ILE A 342 0.74 6.06 -31.20
N ASP A 343 1.56 7.03 -30.79
CA ASP A 343 3.02 7.01 -30.73
C ASP A 343 3.57 6.76 -29.32
N ASN A 344 2.70 6.42 -28.35
CA ASN A 344 3.09 6.20 -26.96
C ASN A 344 2.27 5.05 -26.35
N SER A 345 2.79 3.83 -26.50
CA SER A 345 2.07 2.58 -26.17
C SER A 345 2.37 2.04 -24.77
N TYR A 346 1.36 1.42 -24.15
CA TYR A 346 1.36 0.93 -22.76
C TYR A 346 0.78 -0.48 -22.68
N ILE A 347 1.45 -1.38 -21.96
CA ILE A 347 0.89 -2.65 -21.45
C ILE A 347 0.73 -2.53 -19.95
N PHE A 348 -0.48 -2.70 -19.42
CA PHE A 348 -0.72 -2.85 -17.97
C PHE A 348 -0.95 -4.32 -17.64
N ASN A 349 -0.11 -4.90 -16.80
CA ASN A 349 0.05 -6.34 -16.66
C ASN A 349 -0.71 -6.94 -15.46
N GLY A 350 -2.00 -6.62 -15.36
CA GLY A 350 -2.88 -7.09 -14.28
C GLY A 350 -2.75 -6.31 -12.98
N ASP A 351 -3.59 -6.68 -12.00
CA ASP A 351 -3.60 -6.18 -10.63
C ASP A 351 -3.72 -4.65 -10.54
N PHE A 352 -4.80 -4.16 -11.17
CA PHE A 352 -5.17 -2.76 -11.21
C PHE A 352 -5.90 -2.32 -9.94
N VAL A 353 -6.62 -3.25 -9.31
CA VAL A 353 -7.54 -3.02 -8.19
C VAL A 353 -7.04 -3.68 -6.90
N ASP A 354 -7.84 -3.50 -5.84
CA ASP A 354 -7.58 -3.94 -4.46
C ASP A 354 -6.39 -3.25 -3.79
N ARG A 355 -6.31 -3.42 -2.47
CA ARG A 355 -5.26 -2.94 -1.54
C ARG A 355 -5.20 -1.43 -1.38
N GLY A 356 -5.01 -0.69 -2.48
CA GLY A 356 -5.00 0.76 -2.50
C GLY A 356 -6.41 1.37 -2.49
N PRO A 357 -6.55 2.63 -2.04
CA PRO A 357 -7.85 3.28 -1.80
C PRO A 357 -8.52 3.86 -3.07
N ASN A 358 -7.85 3.79 -4.23
CA ASN A 358 -8.30 4.40 -5.48
C ASN A 358 -8.39 3.39 -6.64
N SER A 359 -8.82 2.16 -6.34
CA SER A 359 -8.97 1.08 -7.32
C SER A 359 -9.97 1.42 -8.43
N VAL A 360 -11.09 2.06 -8.08
CA VAL A 360 -12.11 2.53 -9.03
C VAL A 360 -11.53 3.60 -9.96
N GLU A 361 -10.80 4.59 -9.43
CA GLU A 361 -10.20 5.64 -10.27
C GLU A 361 -9.13 5.08 -11.20
N VAL A 362 -8.22 4.24 -10.68
CA VAL A 362 -7.19 3.55 -11.48
C VAL A 362 -7.84 2.75 -12.61
N PHE A 363 -8.78 1.86 -12.29
CA PHE A 363 -9.42 1.02 -13.30
C PHE A 363 -10.17 1.84 -14.34
N LEU A 364 -10.91 2.88 -13.94
CA LEU A 364 -11.63 3.75 -14.89
C LEU A 364 -10.68 4.53 -15.80
N LEU A 365 -9.53 5.01 -15.31
CA LEU A 365 -8.52 5.64 -16.17
C LEU A 365 -7.92 4.65 -17.19
N LEU A 366 -7.72 3.38 -16.81
CA LEU A 366 -7.27 2.34 -17.74
C LEU A 366 -8.34 2.02 -18.80
N MET A 367 -9.62 1.95 -18.42
CA MET A 367 -10.73 1.77 -19.37
C MET A 367 -10.83 2.97 -20.33
N VAL A 368 -10.69 4.20 -19.83
CA VAL A 368 -10.68 5.42 -20.65
C VAL A 368 -9.49 5.44 -21.60
N ALA A 369 -8.31 5.02 -21.14
CA ALA A 369 -7.11 4.89 -21.98
C ALA A 369 -7.33 3.86 -23.12
N LEU A 370 -7.92 2.70 -22.81
CA LEU A 370 -8.26 1.67 -23.80
C LEU A 370 -9.26 2.17 -24.84
N ILE A 371 -10.30 2.90 -24.43
CA ILE A 371 -11.31 3.45 -25.37
C ILE A 371 -10.71 4.58 -26.22
N TYR A 372 -9.85 5.42 -25.63
CA TYR A 372 -9.22 6.54 -26.33
C TYR A 372 -8.11 6.11 -27.32
N CYS A 373 -7.34 5.06 -26.99
CA CYS A 373 -6.21 4.58 -27.79
C CYS A 373 -6.16 3.03 -27.87
N PRO A 374 -7.17 2.37 -28.46
CA PRO A 374 -7.28 0.89 -28.46
C PRO A 374 -6.16 0.17 -29.22
N SER A 375 -5.43 0.86 -30.10
CA SER A 375 -4.27 0.31 -30.83
C SER A 375 -2.93 0.42 -30.07
N SER A 376 -2.92 1.09 -28.91
CA SER A 376 -1.70 1.45 -28.17
C SER A 376 -1.81 1.19 -26.66
N VAL A 377 -2.99 0.85 -26.15
CA VAL A 377 -3.22 0.48 -24.75
C VAL A 377 -3.65 -0.98 -24.69
N PHE A 378 -2.84 -1.79 -24.02
CA PHE A 378 -3.05 -3.22 -23.87
C PHE A 378 -3.19 -3.54 -22.38
N LEU A 379 -4.18 -4.34 -22.04
CA LEU A 379 -4.43 -4.78 -20.66
C LEU A 379 -4.29 -6.31 -20.63
N ASN A 380 -3.58 -6.82 -19.62
CA ASN A 380 -3.64 -8.24 -19.23
C ASN A 380 -4.43 -8.36 -17.92
N ARG A 381 -5.06 -9.51 -17.67
CA ARG A 381 -5.72 -9.84 -16.40
C ARG A 381 -4.67 -10.25 -15.35
N GLY A 382 -4.80 -9.78 -14.12
CA GLY A 382 -4.08 -10.28 -12.94
C GLY A 382 -4.92 -11.24 -12.12
N ASN A 383 -4.45 -11.62 -10.93
CA ASN A 383 -5.26 -12.41 -9.99
C ASN A 383 -6.26 -11.54 -9.22
N HIS A 384 -6.00 -10.24 -9.03
CA HIS A 384 -6.92 -9.32 -8.37
C HIS A 384 -8.11 -8.87 -9.24
N GLU A 385 -8.07 -9.08 -10.56
CA GLU A 385 -9.27 -9.00 -11.40
C GLU A 385 -10.14 -10.27 -11.27
N ASP A 386 -10.51 -10.61 -10.03
CA ASP A 386 -11.35 -11.75 -9.68
C ASP A 386 -12.45 -11.40 -8.67
N ILE A 387 -13.61 -12.02 -8.81
CA ILE A 387 -14.72 -11.79 -7.88
C ILE A 387 -14.40 -12.30 -6.47
N MET A 388 -13.68 -13.42 -6.29
CA MET A 388 -13.39 -13.95 -4.95
C MET A 388 -12.30 -13.15 -4.23
N VAL A 389 -11.28 -12.72 -4.97
CA VAL A 389 -10.16 -11.91 -4.46
C VAL A 389 -10.66 -10.52 -4.03
N THR A 390 -11.45 -9.84 -4.89
CA THR A 390 -11.96 -8.49 -4.62
C THR A 390 -12.92 -8.37 -3.44
N VAL A 391 -13.54 -9.47 -2.97
CA VAL A 391 -14.32 -9.47 -1.72
C VAL A 391 -13.43 -9.12 -0.53
N ARG A 392 -12.19 -9.63 -0.53
CA ARG A 392 -11.27 -9.56 0.62
C ARG A 392 -10.46 -8.28 0.62
N TYR A 393 -9.83 -7.96 -0.51
CA TYR A 393 -8.74 -6.98 -0.55
C TYR A 393 -9.20 -5.55 -0.83
N GLY A 394 -10.51 -5.31 -0.86
CA GLY A 394 -11.11 -4.00 -0.62
C GLY A 394 -11.82 -3.35 -1.81
N PHE A 395 -11.65 -3.83 -3.04
CA PHE A 395 -12.30 -3.25 -4.22
C PHE A 395 -13.82 -3.23 -4.11
N GLN A 396 -14.44 -4.33 -3.64
CA GLN A 396 -15.89 -4.34 -3.45
C GLN A 396 -16.34 -3.36 -2.36
N ASN A 397 -15.57 -3.25 -1.27
CA ASN A 397 -15.82 -2.28 -0.20
C ASN A 397 -15.69 -0.83 -0.72
N GLU A 398 -14.76 -0.57 -1.64
CA GLU A 398 -14.58 0.73 -2.30
C GLU A 398 -15.77 1.08 -3.21
N VAL A 399 -16.21 0.15 -4.07
CA VAL A 399 -17.40 0.30 -4.92
C VAL A 399 -18.66 0.51 -4.07
N ASN A 400 -18.83 -0.26 -2.99
CA ASN A 400 -19.96 -0.13 -2.06
C ASN A 400 -20.01 1.24 -1.38
N LYS A 401 -18.85 1.80 -1.00
CA LYS A 401 -18.74 3.14 -0.38
C LYS A 401 -18.97 4.27 -1.37
N LYS A 402 -18.48 4.14 -2.62
CA LYS A 402 -18.60 5.17 -3.66
C LYS A 402 -19.98 5.18 -4.33
N TYR A 403 -20.64 4.02 -4.46
CA TYR A 403 -21.89 3.85 -5.21
C TYR A 403 -22.99 3.11 -4.43
N PRO A 404 -23.41 3.59 -3.25
CA PRO A 404 -24.32 2.88 -2.36
C PRO A 404 -25.66 2.48 -3.02
N THR A 405 -26.17 3.30 -3.94
CA THR A 405 -27.47 3.12 -4.61
C THR A 405 -27.45 2.04 -5.73
N ARG A 406 -26.31 1.81 -6.37
CA ARG A 406 -26.19 0.91 -7.55
C ARG A 406 -25.01 -0.07 -7.48
N LYS A 407 -24.55 -0.37 -6.26
CA LYS A 407 -23.42 -1.26 -6.01
C LYS A 407 -23.55 -2.63 -6.68
N THR A 408 -24.64 -3.37 -6.49
CA THR A 408 -24.76 -4.74 -7.06
C THR A 408 -24.67 -4.77 -8.59
N PRO A 409 -25.45 -3.97 -9.36
CA PRO A 409 -25.29 -3.95 -10.82
C PRO A 409 -23.90 -3.48 -11.29
N LEU A 410 -23.23 -2.59 -10.55
CA LEU A 410 -21.86 -2.17 -10.86
C LEU A 410 -20.84 -3.28 -10.59
N LEU A 411 -20.95 -3.97 -9.46
CA LEU A 411 -20.09 -5.12 -9.11
C LEU A 411 -20.24 -6.25 -10.13
N ASP A 412 -21.46 -6.59 -10.55
CA ASP A 412 -21.69 -7.55 -11.62
C ASP A 412 -21.10 -7.10 -12.97
N LEU A 413 -21.08 -5.79 -13.26
CA LEU A 413 -20.47 -5.24 -14.48
C LEU A 413 -18.94 -5.27 -14.43
N PHE A 414 -18.31 -4.94 -13.30
CA PHE A 414 -16.87 -5.11 -13.12
C PHE A 414 -16.46 -6.57 -13.25
N LYS A 415 -17.18 -7.49 -12.59
CA LYS A 415 -17.01 -8.95 -12.66
C LYS A 415 -17.10 -9.49 -14.09
N ASP A 416 -18.09 -9.07 -14.87
CA ASP A 416 -18.17 -9.43 -16.30
C ASP A 416 -16.95 -8.89 -17.07
N ILE A 417 -16.60 -7.60 -16.90
CA ILE A 417 -15.49 -6.96 -17.62
C ILE A 417 -14.14 -7.63 -17.32
N PHE A 418 -13.88 -7.99 -16.07
CA PHE A 418 -12.68 -8.74 -15.69
C PHE A 418 -12.56 -10.07 -16.45
N SER A 419 -13.67 -10.77 -16.70
CA SER A 419 -13.67 -12.00 -17.52
C SER A 419 -13.32 -11.77 -19.00
N TRP A 420 -13.40 -10.52 -19.48
CA TRP A 420 -13.04 -10.13 -20.84
C TRP A 420 -11.63 -9.54 -20.97
N LEU A 421 -10.82 -9.47 -19.91
CA LEU A 421 -9.42 -9.02 -20.02
C LEU A 421 -8.53 -10.10 -20.69
N PRO A 422 -7.66 -9.74 -21.66
CA PRO A 422 -6.64 -10.63 -22.22
C PRO A 422 -5.78 -11.30 -21.14
N LEU A 423 -5.34 -12.54 -21.39
CA LEU A 423 -4.65 -13.38 -20.41
C LEU A 423 -3.13 -13.14 -20.38
N TYR A 424 -2.56 -12.69 -21.50
CA TYR A 424 -1.15 -12.33 -21.66
C TYR A 424 -0.97 -11.44 -22.91
N SER A 425 0.23 -10.90 -23.09
CA SER A 425 0.65 -10.19 -24.31
C SER A 425 1.89 -10.85 -24.92
N TYR A 426 1.91 -10.99 -26.24
CA TYR A 426 3.09 -11.33 -27.03
C TYR A 426 3.57 -10.07 -27.75
N VAL A 427 4.86 -9.76 -27.63
CA VAL A 427 5.48 -8.60 -28.27
C VAL A 427 6.61 -9.07 -29.19
N ASP A 428 6.50 -8.77 -30.47
CA ASP A 428 7.60 -8.86 -31.42
C ASP A 428 8.37 -7.54 -31.44
N ALA A 429 9.61 -7.57 -30.93
CA ALA A 429 10.53 -6.44 -30.89
C ALA A 429 11.66 -6.59 -31.94
N GLY A 430 11.46 -7.41 -32.98
CA GLY A 430 12.43 -7.64 -34.04
C GLY A 430 13.53 -8.61 -33.62
N LYS A 431 14.57 -8.13 -32.91
CA LYS A 431 15.63 -9.00 -32.36
C LYS A 431 15.17 -9.85 -31.16
N SER A 432 14.09 -9.43 -30.51
CA SER A 432 13.61 -10.01 -29.26
C SER A 432 12.13 -10.32 -29.35
N LYS A 433 11.71 -11.46 -28.78
CA LYS A 433 10.30 -11.88 -28.73
C LYS A 433 9.92 -12.09 -27.28
N LEU A 434 8.99 -11.29 -26.79
CA LEU A 434 8.66 -11.22 -25.37
C LEU A 434 7.29 -11.82 -25.12
N MET A 435 7.15 -12.53 -24.01
CA MET A 435 5.84 -12.82 -23.43
C MET A 435 5.70 -12.03 -22.13
N ILE A 436 4.62 -11.27 -22.02
CA ILE A 436 4.26 -10.50 -20.82
C ILE A 436 3.01 -11.15 -20.24
N VAL A 437 3.10 -11.63 -19.00
CA VAL A 437 2.03 -12.36 -18.30
C VAL A 437 2.00 -11.87 -16.85
N HIS A 438 0.85 -11.81 -16.19
CA HIS A 438 0.81 -11.30 -14.82
C HIS A 438 1.64 -12.18 -13.85
N GLY A 439 1.24 -13.44 -13.67
CA GLY A 439 1.90 -14.45 -12.83
C GLY A 439 3.11 -15.07 -13.53
N GLY A 440 2.95 -16.23 -14.17
CA GLY A 440 4.11 -16.95 -14.71
C GLY A 440 3.78 -18.08 -15.67
N ILE A 441 4.54 -19.17 -15.53
CA ILE A 441 4.48 -20.36 -16.39
C ILE A 441 4.57 -21.64 -15.55
N SER A 442 4.45 -22.80 -16.20
CA SER A 442 4.71 -24.11 -15.59
C SER A 442 5.18 -25.13 -16.64
N ASP A 443 5.49 -26.35 -16.20
CA ASP A 443 5.78 -27.51 -17.02
C ASP A 443 4.61 -27.94 -17.95
N ARG A 444 3.37 -27.61 -17.55
CA ARG A 444 2.13 -28.01 -18.23
C ARG A 444 1.54 -26.97 -19.18
N ILE A 445 2.10 -25.76 -19.24
CA ILE A 445 1.53 -24.65 -20.01
C ILE A 445 1.50 -24.93 -21.52
N ASN A 446 0.35 -24.63 -22.15
CA ASN A 446 0.20 -24.71 -23.60
C ASN A 446 -0.56 -23.52 -24.19
N LEU A 447 0.18 -22.56 -24.75
CA LEU A 447 -0.39 -21.36 -25.38
C LEU A 447 -1.41 -21.69 -26.49
N LYS A 448 -1.27 -22.81 -27.21
CA LYS A 448 -2.24 -23.20 -28.25
C LYS A 448 -3.62 -23.51 -27.67
N LYS A 449 -3.68 -24.19 -26.50
CA LYS A 449 -4.93 -24.44 -25.78
C LYS A 449 -5.48 -23.13 -25.18
N ILE A 450 -4.61 -22.32 -24.57
CA ILE A 450 -4.98 -21.02 -23.99
C ILE A 450 -5.65 -20.10 -25.04
N ASN A 451 -5.15 -20.11 -26.27
CA ASN A 451 -5.66 -19.25 -27.34
C ASN A 451 -7.04 -19.69 -27.90
N THR A 452 -7.52 -20.90 -27.57
CA THR A 452 -8.83 -21.41 -28.00
C THR A 452 -9.91 -21.37 -26.91
N LEU A 453 -9.60 -20.87 -25.71
CA LEU A 453 -10.52 -20.84 -24.58
C LEU A 453 -11.66 -19.82 -24.77
N THR A 454 -12.88 -20.20 -24.38
CA THR A 454 -13.96 -19.22 -24.15
C THR A 454 -13.73 -18.51 -22.82
N ARG A 455 -13.04 -17.36 -22.87
CA ARG A 455 -12.54 -16.62 -21.70
C ARG A 455 -13.61 -16.27 -20.65
N SER A 456 -14.81 -15.93 -21.10
CA SER A 456 -15.96 -15.60 -20.25
C SER A 456 -16.53 -16.76 -19.42
N ARG A 457 -16.08 -18.00 -19.61
CA ARG A 457 -16.39 -19.12 -18.69
C ARG A 457 -15.60 -19.01 -17.36
N TYR A 458 -14.51 -18.25 -17.34
CA TYR A 458 -13.59 -18.17 -16.21
C TYR A 458 -13.80 -16.86 -15.45
N ILE A 459 -15.02 -16.65 -14.96
CA ILE A 459 -15.43 -15.44 -14.25
C ILE A 459 -14.67 -15.33 -12.93
N SER A 460 -14.74 -16.39 -12.12
CA SER A 460 -13.73 -16.62 -11.09
C SER A 460 -12.65 -17.55 -11.62
N ILE A 461 -11.41 -17.11 -11.45
CA ILE A 461 -10.18 -17.87 -11.52
C ILE A 461 -10.14 -18.87 -10.36
N GLU A 462 -10.62 -18.55 -9.16
CA GLU A 462 -10.54 -19.42 -7.95
C GLU A 462 -11.51 -20.62 -7.96
N VAL A 463 -12.73 -20.44 -8.48
CA VAL A 463 -13.81 -21.44 -8.43
C VAL A 463 -13.92 -22.24 -9.74
N PRO A 464 -13.89 -23.60 -9.69
CA PRO A 464 -14.03 -24.42 -10.90
C PRO A 464 -15.35 -24.15 -11.65
N PRO A 465 -15.36 -24.15 -13.01
CA PRO A 465 -16.60 -24.03 -13.79
C PRO A 465 -17.62 -25.17 -13.55
N GLU A 466 -17.20 -26.23 -12.85
CA GLU A 466 -18.03 -27.25 -12.21
C GLU A 466 -19.21 -26.65 -11.40
N SER A 467 -18.95 -25.55 -10.69
CA SER A 467 -19.93 -24.80 -9.90
C SER A 467 -20.88 -23.93 -10.74
N GLN A 468 -20.54 -23.67 -12.00
CA GLN A 468 -21.32 -22.80 -12.90
C GLN A 468 -22.34 -23.58 -13.74
N SER A 469 -22.29 -24.91 -13.74
CA SER A 469 -23.12 -25.79 -14.57
C SER A 469 -24.00 -26.76 -13.76
N GLY A 470 -24.42 -26.34 -12.56
CA GLY A 470 -25.40 -27.08 -11.75
C GLY A 470 -24.89 -28.42 -11.22
N GLY A 471 -23.61 -28.50 -10.85
CA GLY A 471 -23.03 -29.67 -10.19
C GLY A 471 -22.58 -30.80 -11.12
N LYS A 472 -22.49 -30.57 -12.45
CA LYS A 472 -21.79 -31.52 -13.33
C LYS A 472 -20.29 -31.41 -13.14
N ARG A 473 -19.64 -32.55 -12.87
CA ARG A 473 -18.18 -32.68 -12.87
C ARG A 473 -17.62 -32.28 -14.24
N LEU A 474 -16.52 -31.53 -14.23
CA LEU A 474 -15.77 -31.15 -15.43
C LEU A 474 -15.28 -32.43 -16.11
N THR A 475 -15.21 -32.39 -17.45
CA THR A 475 -14.41 -33.40 -18.15
C THR A 475 -12.94 -33.25 -17.77
N ALA A 476 -12.16 -34.33 -17.87
CA ALA A 476 -10.74 -34.30 -17.53
C ALA A 476 -9.95 -33.28 -18.39
N ASP A 477 -10.42 -32.95 -19.59
CA ASP A 477 -9.87 -31.89 -20.42
C ASP A 477 -10.25 -30.49 -19.93
N GLU A 478 -11.47 -30.27 -19.44
CA GLU A 478 -11.90 -28.97 -18.89
C GLU A 478 -11.25 -28.64 -17.55
N ASP A 479 -11.06 -29.62 -16.65
CA ASP A 479 -10.25 -29.44 -15.43
C ASP A 479 -8.78 -29.12 -15.79
N ASN A 480 -8.24 -29.78 -16.81
CA ASN A 480 -6.89 -29.51 -17.31
C ASN A 480 -6.75 -28.14 -18.03
N GLU A 481 -7.79 -27.66 -18.73
CA GLU A 481 -7.87 -26.29 -19.26
C GLU A 481 -7.96 -25.26 -18.15
N TYR A 482 -8.85 -25.49 -17.17
CA TYR A 482 -9.05 -24.62 -16.03
C TYR A 482 -7.76 -24.47 -15.20
N ARG A 483 -7.10 -25.59 -14.84
CA ARG A 483 -5.79 -25.60 -14.19
C ARG A 483 -4.69 -24.93 -15.03
N GLN A 484 -4.77 -25.00 -16.37
CA GLN A 484 -3.80 -24.33 -17.24
C GLN A 484 -3.86 -22.80 -17.13
N ILE A 485 -5.05 -22.24 -16.90
CA ILE A 485 -5.30 -20.81 -16.75
C ILE A 485 -5.04 -20.39 -15.30
N GLN A 486 -5.81 -20.96 -14.37
CA GLN A 486 -5.83 -20.62 -12.95
C GLN A 486 -4.46 -20.82 -12.31
N GLY A 487 -3.86 -22.00 -12.53
CA GLY A 487 -2.65 -22.38 -11.82
C GLY A 487 -1.37 -21.77 -12.37
N ASN A 488 -1.34 -21.26 -13.61
CA ASN A 488 -0.07 -20.93 -14.26
C ASN A 488 0.08 -19.46 -14.63
N LEU A 489 -0.90 -18.88 -15.34
CA LEU A 489 -0.74 -17.53 -15.88
C LEU A 489 -0.83 -16.45 -14.80
N PHE A 490 -1.56 -16.68 -13.72
CA PHE A 490 -1.85 -15.64 -12.72
C PHE A 490 -1.09 -15.82 -11.40
N TRP A 491 -0.86 -17.07 -10.97
CA TRP A 491 -0.39 -17.37 -9.61
C TRP A 491 0.97 -18.09 -9.54
N SER A 492 1.60 -18.43 -10.67
CA SER A 492 2.93 -19.08 -10.65
C SER A 492 4.06 -18.07 -10.49
N ASP A 493 5.01 -18.40 -9.63
CA ASP A 493 6.18 -17.59 -9.30
C ASP A 493 7.49 -18.27 -9.77
N PRO A 494 8.54 -17.52 -10.15
CA PRO A 494 9.87 -18.10 -10.33
C PRO A 494 10.41 -18.65 -9.00
N ASP A 495 11.10 -19.80 -9.01
CA ASP A 495 11.62 -20.40 -7.78
C ASP A 495 12.75 -19.53 -7.17
N PRO A 496 12.62 -19.05 -5.92
CA PRO A 496 13.59 -18.14 -5.32
C PRO A 496 14.97 -18.76 -5.07
N HIS A 497 15.08 -20.10 -5.14
CA HIS A 497 16.33 -20.83 -5.02
C HIS A 497 16.78 -21.45 -6.36
N ASN A 498 16.11 -21.08 -7.47
CA ASN A 498 16.33 -21.59 -8.82
C ASN A 498 16.39 -23.14 -8.90
N ARG A 499 15.62 -23.83 -8.07
CA ARG A 499 15.58 -25.30 -8.04
C ARG A 499 14.81 -25.80 -9.27
N LYS A 500 15.38 -26.76 -9.99
CA LYS A 500 14.84 -27.28 -11.27
C LYS A 500 13.41 -27.83 -11.17
N GLY A 501 12.69 -27.82 -12.29
CA GLY A 501 11.33 -28.32 -12.42
C GLY A 501 10.26 -27.40 -11.83
N CYS A 502 9.01 -27.86 -11.84
CA CYS A 502 7.92 -27.22 -11.10
C CYS A 502 7.72 -27.89 -9.73
N ARG A 503 7.52 -27.09 -8.69
CA ARG A 503 7.07 -27.53 -7.35
C ARG A 503 5.79 -26.79 -6.97
N LYS A 504 5.02 -27.33 -6.03
CA LYS A 504 3.93 -26.58 -5.40
C LYS A 504 4.46 -25.24 -4.88
N ASN A 505 3.74 -24.15 -5.13
CA ASN A 505 4.06 -22.87 -4.52
C ASN A 505 3.43 -22.84 -3.14
N ASP A 506 4.19 -23.21 -2.11
CA ASP A 506 3.70 -23.20 -0.73
C ASP A 506 3.52 -21.79 -0.15
N ALA A 507 4.07 -20.75 -0.79
CA ALA A 507 3.86 -19.36 -0.39
C ALA A 507 2.49 -18.82 -0.82
N ARG A 508 1.94 -19.27 -1.95
CA ARG A 508 0.55 -18.97 -2.38
C ARG A 508 -0.42 -20.11 -2.03
N ASN A 509 0.11 -21.30 -1.73
CA ASN A 509 -0.60 -22.57 -1.51
C ASN A 509 -1.53 -23.02 -2.68
N MET A 510 -1.40 -22.38 -3.83
CA MET A 510 -1.91 -22.75 -5.15
C MET A 510 -0.79 -22.58 -6.19
N ALA A 511 -1.01 -22.94 -7.47
CA ALA A 511 0.00 -22.77 -8.53
C ALA A 511 1.35 -23.48 -8.27
N CYS A 512 2.42 -23.04 -8.95
CA CYS A 512 3.75 -23.63 -8.84
C CYS A 512 4.88 -22.60 -8.77
N PHE A 513 5.97 -22.99 -8.09
CA PHE A 513 7.29 -22.40 -8.31
C PHE A 513 7.93 -23.10 -9.52
N PHE A 514 8.35 -22.34 -10.53
CA PHE A 514 9.04 -22.87 -11.71
C PHE A 514 10.54 -22.53 -11.70
N GLY A 515 11.42 -23.49 -12.01
CA GLY A 515 12.87 -23.27 -12.14
C GLY A 515 13.32 -22.75 -13.51
N SER A 516 14.61 -22.38 -13.64
CA SER A 516 15.17 -21.87 -14.91
C SER A 516 15.11 -22.86 -16.07
N ASP A 517 15.11 -24.16 -15.81
CA ASP A 517 14.96 -25.21 -16.81
C ASP A 517 13.56 -25.23 -17.44
N ILE A 518 12.52 -24.89 -16.68
CA ILE A 518 11.15 -24.73 -17.18
C ILE A 518 11.07 -23.45 -18.03
N THR A 519 11.67 -22.35 -17.59
CA THR A 519 11.79 -21.12 -18.40
C THR A 519 12.51 -21.39 -19.72
N GLU A 520 13.67 -22.05 -19.70
CA GLU A 520 14.44 -22.31 -20.93
C GLU A 520 13.68 -23.21 -21.90
N GLN A 521 13.04 -24.27 -21.42
CA GLN A 521 12.19 -25.13 -22.24
C GLN A 521 11.01 -24.35 -22.84
N PHE A 522 10.35 -23.51 -22.05
CA PHE A 522 9.22 -22.70 -22.49
C PHE A 522 9.62 -21.67 -23.56
N LEU A 523 10.67 -20.88 -23.30
CA LEU A 523 11.16 -19.87 -24.23
C LEU A 523 11.61 -20.50 -25.55
N LYS A 524 12.34 -21.62 -25.50
CA LYS A 524 12.74 -22.38 -26.69
C LYS A 524 11.54 -22.95 -27.46
N LYS A 525 10.54 -23.49 -26.78
CA LYS A 525 9.32 -24.08 -27.36
C LYS A 525 8.48 -23.06 -28.14
N TYR A 526 8.46 -21.81 -27.70
CA TYR A 526 7.67 -20.73 -28.31
C TYR A 526 8.50 -19.67 -29.05
N ASN A 527 9.81 -19.89 -29.22
CA ASN A 527 10.75 -18.98 -29.86
C ASN A 527 10.73 -17.56 -29.25
N LEU A 528 10.79 -17.50 -27.92
CA LEU A 528 10.81 -16.30 -27.10
C LEU A 528 12.23 -16.04 -26.56
N SER A 529 12.53 -14.77 -26.30
CA SER A 529 13.80 -14.30 -25.73
C SER A 529 13.73 -14.12 -24.21
N MET A 530 12.58 -13.64 -23.70
CA MET A 530 12.39 -13.27 -22.30
C MET A 530 10.92 -13.40 -21.88
N LEU A 531 10.69 -13.76 -20.62
CA LEU A 531 9.41 -13.67 -19.93
C LEU A 531 9.41 -12.42 -19.03
N ILE A 532 8.41 -11.53 -19.16
CA ILE A 532 8.20 -10.38 -18.28
C ILE A 532 6.93 -10.63 -17.47
N ARG A 533 6.99 -10.39 -16.15
CA ARG A 533 5.91 -10.70 -15.21
C ARG A 533 5.82 -9.74 -14.02
N SER A 534 4.74 -9.81 -13.23
CA SER A 534 4.42 -8.83 -12.17
C SER A 534 4.14 -9.51 -10.81
N HIS A 535 2.95 -9.51 -10.20
CA HIS A 535 2.46 -10.34 -9.03
C HIS A 535 3.30 -10.39 -7.72
N GLN A 536 4.56 -9.97 -7.73
CA GLN A 536 5.51 -10.07 -6.64
C GLN A 536 6.16 -8.72 -6.46
N VAL A 537 5.90 -8.10 -5.32
CA VAL A 537 6.56 -6.88 -4.91
C VAL A 537 8.09 -7.10 -4.81
N LYS A 538 8.89 -6.14 -5.30
CA LYS A 538 10.37 -6.18 -5.27
C LYS A 538 10.90 -4.87 -4.70
N GLU A 539 11.99 -4.91 -3.93
CA GLU A 539 12.48 -3.70 -3.22
C GLU A 539 12.75 -2.53 -4.18
N GLU A 540 13.39 -2.77 -5.33
CA GLU A 540 13.71 -1.75 -6.35
C GLU A 540 12.64 -1.63 -7.46
N GLY A 541 11.46 -2.25 -7.27
CA GLY A 541 10.36 -2.30 -8.23
C GLY A 541 10.54 -3.33 -9.36
N TYR A 542 11.70 -3.97 -9.47
CA TYR A 542 11.96 -5.03 -10.44
C TYR A 542 12.98 -6.05 -9.92
N GLU A 543 13.06 -7.23 -10.56
CA GLU A 543 14.08 -8.25 -10.32
C GLU A 543 14.31 -9.13 -11.56
N PHE A 544 15.56 -9.54 -11.82
CA PHE A 544 15.88 -10.54 -12.83
C PHE A 544 16.09 -11.91 -12.19
N ALA A 545 15.45 -12.94 -12.76
CA ALA A 545 15.62 -14.34 -12.39
C ALA A 545 16.00 -15.20 -13.60
N HIS A 546 16.41 -16.45 -13.33
CA HIS A 546 16.71 -17.49 -14.33
C HIS A 546 17.66 -17.01 -15.44
N ASP A 547 18.87 -16.60 -15.06
CA ASP A 547 19.90 -16.10 -15.99
C ASP A 547 19.43 -14.92 -16.85
N ARG A 548 18.70 -13.98 -16.22
CA ARG A 548 18.01 -12.83 -16.83
C ARG A 548 16.91 -13.17 -17.84
N LYS A 549 16.51 -14.44 -17.98
CA LYS A 549 15.42 -14.86 -18.89
C LYS A 549 14.02 -14.54 -18.34
N VAL A 550 13.90 -14.26 -17.04
CA VAL A 550 12.67 -13.77 -16.41
C VAL A 550 12.93 -12.39 -15.80
N LEU A 551 12.04 -11.44 -16.05
CA LEU A 551 12.02 -10.12 -15.42
C LEU A 551 10.70 -9.95 -14.67
N THR A 552 10.77 -9.72 -13.35
CA THR A 552 9.65 -9.25 -12.54
C THR A 552 9.64 -7.71 -12.55
N VAL A 553 8.48 -7.08 -12.76
CA VAL A 553 8.25 -5.63 -12.67
C VAL A 553 6.96 -5.34 -11.88
N PHE A 554 7.03 -4.39 -10.95
CA PHE A 554 5.98 -4.05 -10.00
C PHE A 554 5.85 -2.52 -9.90
N SER A 555 4.66 -1.96 -10.10
CA SER A 555 4.46 -0.51 -10.32
C SER A 555 3.71 0.22 -9.20
N ALA A 556 3.38 -0.46 -8.10
CA ALA A 556 2.87 0.17 -6.88
C ALA A 556 4.04 0.49 -5.93
N SER A 557 4.31 1.77 -5.64
CA SER A 557 5.43 2.20 -4.78
C SER A 557 4.98 2.43 -3.33
N ASN A 558 5.80 2.06 -2.33
CA ASN A 558 5.34 1.99 -0.92
C ASN A 558 4.12 1.07 -0.71
N TYR A 559 4.04 -0.02 -1.47
CA TYR A 559 2.87 -0.92 -1.52
C TYR A 559 2.44 -1.37 -0.12
N CYS A 560 1.14 -1.25 0.17
CA CYS A 560 0.54 -1.57 1.47
C CYS A 560 1.27 -0.97 2.71
N ASN A 561 1.77 0.27 2.60
CA ASN A 561 2.62 0.96 3.59
C ASN A 561 4.03 0.35 3.77
N GLY A 562 4.45 -0.51 2.85
CA GLY A 562 5.82 -0.96 2.67
C GLY A 562 6.74 0.15 2.16
N SER A 563 7.97 -0.22 1.77
CA SER A 563 9.02 0.76 1.46
C SER A 563 9.75 0.55 0.13
N ASN A 564 9.19 -0.30 -0.75
CA ASN A 564 9.69 -0.52 -2.10
C ASN A 564 9.59 0.72 -3.00
N TRP A 565 10.38 0.69 -4.06
CA TRP A 565 10.17 1.49 -5.27
C TRP A 565 9.10 0.81 -6.15
N GLY A 566 8.44 1.60 -6.99
CA GLY A 566 7.77 1.09 -8.18
C GLY A 566 8.74 1.14 -9.35
N ALA A 567 8.52 0.34 -10.39
CA ALA A 567 9.24 0.45 -11.64
C ALA A 567 8.32 0.22 -12.85
N ILE A 568 8.74 0.71 -14.00
CA ILE A 568 8.20 0.33 -15.31
C ILE A 568 9.35 -0.15 -16.21
N VAL A 569 9.02 -0.99 -17.18
CA VAL A 569 9.90 -1.34 -18.28
C VAL A 569 9.57 -0.45 -19.47
N ARG A 570 10.60 0.03 -20.18
CA ARG A 570 10.47 0.49 -21.55
C ARG A 570 11.23 -0.48 -22.46
N TRP A 571 10.61 -0.89 -23.56
CA TRP A 571 11.24 -1.70 -24.59
C TRP A 571 11.18 -1.00 -25.95
N ASP A 572 12.34 -0.84 -26.58
CA ASP A 572 12.49 -0.19 -27.89
C ASP A 572 12.70 -1.25 -28.99
N TYR A 573 12.22 -0.98 -30.19
CA TYR A 573 12.31 -1.90 -31.32
C TYR A 573 13.78 -2.22 -31.69
N ASN A 574 14.08 -3.49 -31.93
CA ASN A 574 15.42 -4.06 -32.15
C ASN A 574 16.41 -4.01 -30.97
N GLU A 575 15.97 -3.66 -29.76
CA GLU A 575 16.77 -3.85 -28.55
C GLU A 575 16.69 -5.28 -28.00
N GLN A 576 17.72 -5.67 -27.26
CA GLN A 576 17.87 -6.99 -26.63
C GLN A 576 17.69 -6.98 -25.11
N GLU A 577 17.74 -5.81 -24.50
CA GLU A 577 17.65 -5.61 -23.04
C GLU A 577 16.61 -4.51 -22.73
N PRO A 578 15.88 -4.63 -21.60
CA PRO A 578 14.88 -3.65 -21.18
C PRO A 578 15.52 -2.38 -20.60
N TRP A 579 14.88 -1.24 -20.83
CA TRP A 579 15.16 -0.01 -20.10
C TRP A 579 14.31 0.02 -18.83
N LEU A 580 14.95 0.04 -17.67
CA LEU A 580 14.26 -0.06 -16.37
C LEU A 580 14.20 1.31 -15.71
N ILE A 581 13.00 1.76 -15.37
CA ILE A 581 12.73 3.08 -14.82
C ILE A 581 12.07 2.90 -13.45
N SER A 582 12.87 2.88 -12.39
CA SER A 582 12.38 2.88 -11.01
C SER A 582 12.01 4.29 -10.56
N TYR A 583 10.92 4.40 -9.80
CA TYR A 583 10.39 5.64 -9.24
C TYR A 583 9.76 5.37 -7.87
N LYS A 584 9.45 6.45 -7.17
CA LYS A 584 8.76 6.37 -5.88
C LYS A 584 7.92 7.61 -5.70
N THR A 585 6.63 7.44 -5.45
CA THR A 585 5.79 8.54 -5.02
C THR A 585 5.97 8.71 -3.52
N GLU A 586 6.47 9.87 -3.09
CA GLU A 586 6.36 10.27 -1.69
C GLU A 586 5.04 11.04 -1.52
N PRO A 587 4.26 10.77 -0.45
CA PRO A 587 3.31 11.76 0.05
C PRO A 587 4.05 13.08 0.26
N VAL A 588 3.46 14.20 -0.14
CA VAL A 588 4.06 15.56 -0.12
C VAL A 588 4.55 15.99 1.28
N GLU A 589 4.18 15.24 2.31
CA GLU A 589 4.58 15.42 3.70
C GLU A 589 5.89 14.68 4.06
N MET A 590 6.24 13.57 3.38
CA MET A 590 7.40 12.74 3.70
C MET A 590 8.74 13.36 3.30
N GLU A 591 8.81 14.17 2.23
CA GLU A 591 10.05 14.86 1.80
C GLU A 591 10.64 15.78 2.88
N LYS A 592 9.81 16.21 3.85
CA LYS A 592 10.18 17.11 4.95
C LYS A 592 10.67 16.36 6.19
N LEU A 593 10.60 15.02 6.19
CA LEU A 593 10.96 14.18 7.33
C LEU A 593 12.42 13.74 7.26
N SER A 594 13.06 13.59 8.42
CA SER A 594 14.38 12.96 8.49
C SER A 594 14.29 11.46 8.21
N PHE A 595 15.32 10.89 7.59
CA PHE A 595 15.38 9.45 7.29
C PHE A 595 15.06 8.54 8.48
N ASN A 596 15.42 8.92 9.72
CA ASN A 596 14.99 8.21 10.93
C ASN A 596 13.45 8.12 11.05
N LYS A 597 12.74 9.24 10.85
CA LYS A 597 11.26 9.30 10.93
C LYS A 597 10.61 8.54 9.77
N GLN A 598 11.17 8.64 8.56
CA GLN A 598 10.72 7.83 7.43
C GLN A 598 10.86 6.33 7.73
N VAL A 599 12.01 5.87 8.24
CA VAL A 599 12.17 4.47 8.66
C VAL A 599 11.13 4.09 9.71
N THR A 600 10.87 4.91 10.75
CA THR A 600 9.84 4.63 11.76
C THR A 600 8.43 4.53 11.16
N LEU A 601 8.07 5.36 10.18
CA LEU A 601 6.76 5.29 9.50
C LEU A 601 6.53 3.99 8.72
N PHE A 602 7.59 3.36 8.19
CA PHE A 602 7.49 2.03 7.58
C PHE A 602 7.67 0.89 8.60
N GLU A 603 8.46 1.14 9.65
CA GLU A 603 8.73 0.18 10.71
C GLU A 603 7.44 -0.10 11.49
N ASP A 604 6.78 0.92 12.04
CA ASP A 604 5.70 0.73 13.00
C ASP A 604 4.47 -0.04 12.41
N PRO A 605 3.97 0.22 11.18
CA PRO A 605 2.89 -0.58 10.59
C PRO A 605 3.26 -2.04 10.37
N ALA A 606 4.46 -2.33 9.86
CA ALA A 606 4.91 -3.70 9.65
C ALA A 606 4.99 -4.47 10.98
N TYR A 607 5.50 -3.84 12.04
CA TYR A 607 5.48 -4.44 13.38
C TYR A 607 4.06 -4.62 13.92
N GLN A 608 3.11 -3.70 13.68
CA GLN A 608 1.71 -3.89 14.12
C GLN A 608 1.07 -5.11 13.44
N SER A 609 1.22 -5.29 12.13
CA SER A 609 0.69 -6.47 11.43
C SER A 609 1.36 -7.79 11.88
N LEU A 610 2.61 -7.75 12.31
CA LEU A 610 3.27 -8.90 12.96
C LEU A 610 2.67 -9.19 14.34
N LEU A 611 2.40 -8.16 15.15
CA LEU A 611 1.77 -8.31 16.46
C LEU A 611 0.32 -8.80 16.35
N GLU A 612 -0.43 -8.36 15.33
CA GLU A 612 -1.74 -8.91 14.97
C GLU A 612 -1.61 -10.42 14.72
N LYS A 613 -0.73 -10.86 13.82
CA LYS A 613 -0.50 -12.29 13.51
C LYS A 613 -0.05 -13.11 14.73
N MET A 614 0.73 -12.53 15.63
CA MET A 614 1.14 -13.15 16.89
C MET A 614 -0.04 -13.30 17.87
N MET A 615 -0.88 -12.27 17.98
CA MET A 615 -2.09 -12.30 18.82
C MET A 615 -3.13 -13.28 18.29
N THR A 616 -3.28 -13.39 16.97
CA THR A 616 -4.05 -14.44 16.30
C THR A 616 -3.63 -15.83 16.82
N ASN A 617 -2.33 -16.15 16.77
CA ASN A 617 -1.82 -17.48 17.16
C ASN A 617 -1.43 -17.59 18.65
N LYS A 618 -1.91 -16.70 19.51
CA LYS A 618 -1.46 -16.57 20.91
C LYS A 618 -1.59 -17.86 21.72
N SER A 619 -2.74 -18.53 21.66
CA SER A 619 -3.02 -19.76 22.41
C SER A 619 -2.09 -20.92 22.01
N LEU A 620 -1.81 -21.06 20.71
CA LEU A 620 -0.89 -22.06 20.15
C LEU A 620 0.57 -21.75 20.52
N LEU A 621 0.99 -20.49 20.43
CA LEU A 621 2.32 -20.03 20.85
C LEU A 621 2.54 -20.31 22.34
N GLN A 622 1.62 -19.88 23.20
CA GLN A 622 1.63 -20.11 24.65
C GLN A 622 1.82 -21.60 24.99
N LYS A 623 1.01 -22.47 24.37
CA LYS A 623 1.04 -23.93 24.57
C LYS A 623 2.37 -24.58 24.18
N GLU A 624 2.95 -24.19 23.05
CA GLU A 624 4.24 -24.75 22.62
C GLU A 624 5.43 -24.15 23.40
N PHE A 625 5.35 -22.89 23.87
CA PHE A 625 6.34 -22.34 24.80
C PHE A 625 6.34 -23.08 26.15
N GLU A 626 5.17 -23.30 26.76
CA GLU A 626 5.03 -24.04 28.02
C GLU A 626 5.49 -25.50 27.90
N LYS A 627 5.25 -26.13 26.74
CA LYS A 627 5.73 -27.49 26.42
C LYS A 627 7.25 -27.55 26.19
N ALA A 628 7.86 -26.48 25.71
CA ALA A 628 9.32 -26.35 25.57
C ALA A 628 10.00 -26.06 26.92
N ASP A 629 9.38 -25.25 27.78
CA ASP A 629 9.83 -24.94 29.13
C ASP A 629 9.39 -26.01 30.14
N LYS A 630 10.04 -27.17 30.05
CA LYS A 630 9.81 -28.34 30.91
C LYS A 630 9.94 -28.06 32.42
N ASN A 631 10.58 -26.95 32.79
CA ASN A 631 10.89 -26.58 34.16
C ASN A 631 10.01 -25.43 34.69
N GLN A 632 9.07 -24.91 33.88
CA GLN A 632 8.18 -23.78 34.22
C GLN A 632 8.94 -22.53 34.71
N THR A 633 10.13 -22.30 34.12
CA THR A 633 11.01 -21.16 34.41
C THR A 633 10.53 -19.84 33.79
N ASN A 634 9.58 -19.88 32.86
CA ASN A 634 9.19 -18.84 31.91
C ASN A 634 10.30 -18.42 30.92
N HIS A 635 11.41 -19.15 30.85
CA HIS A 635 12.55 -18.83 30.00
C HIS A 635 12.77 -19.87 28.91
N LEU A 636 13.10 -19.40 27.70
CA LEU A 636 13.49 -20.25 26.58
C LEU A 636 14.83 -19.82 25.96
N PRO A 637 15.66 -20.77 25.49
CA PRO A 637 16.81 -20.45 24.66
C PRO A 637 16.38 -19.72 23.38
N LEU A 638 17.17 -18.76 22.94
CA LEU A 638 16.86 -17.90 21.77
C LEU A 638 16.58 -18.69 20.49
N THR A 639 17.30 -19.81 20.26
CA THR A 639 17.09 -20.68 19.10
C THR A 639 15.72 -21.36 19.16
N VAL A 640 15.40 -22.03 20.28
CA VAL A 640 14.12 -22.70 20.53
C VAL A 640 12.94 -21.71 20.39
N TRP A 641 13.09 -20.51 20.94
CA TRP A 641 12.10 -19.45 20.77
C TRP A 641 11.88 -19.08 19.30
N SER A 642 12.96 -18.86 18.53
CA SER A 642 12.86 -18.51 17.10
C SER A 642 12.30 -19.66 16.24
N GLU A 643 12.59 -20.91 16.59
CA GLU A 643 12.03 -22.10 15.93
C GLU A 643 10.51 -22.20 16.18
N ILE A 644 10.06 -22.04 17.42
CA ILE A 644 8.62 -22.05 17.75
C ILE A 644 7.88 -20.91 17.03
N MET A 645 8.43 -19.69 17.05
CA MET A 645 7.86 -18.55 16.32
C MET A 645 7.73 -18.84 14.82
N THR A 646 8.77 -19.40 14.20
CA THR A 646 8.75 -19.78 12.77
C THR A 646 7.72 -20.86 12.47
N ASN A 647 7.69 -21.91 13.29
CA ASN A 647 6.84 -23.09 13.10
C ASN A 647 5.35 -22.81 13.36
N ILE A 648 5.02 -21.96 14.33
CA ILE A 648 3.61 -21.67 14.66
C ILE A 648 3.05 -20.58 13.75
N LEU A 649 3.80 -19.52 13.48
CA LEU A 649 3.33 -18.45 12.59
C LEU A 649 3.40 -18.85 11.11
N GLN A 650 4.23 -19.85 10.77
CA GLN A 650 4.58 -20.27 9.40
C GLN A 650 5.25 -19.13 8.60
N ILE A 651 6.04 -18.31 9.30
CA ILE A 651 6.74 -17.14 8.72
C ILE A 651 8.23 -17.21 9.09
N ASP A 652 9.08 -17.31 8.07
CA ASP A 652 10.53 -17.19 8.21
C ASP A 652 10.95 -15.71 8.24
N LEU A 653 11.31 -15.23 9.42
CA LEU A 653 11.74 -13.86 9.71
C LEU A 653 13.05 -13.85 10.49
N PRO A 654 13.84 -12.75 10.44
CA PRO A 654 15.07 -12.60 11.22
C PRO A 654 14.76 -12.36 12.71
N TRP A 655 14.18 -13.35 13.38
CA TRP A 655 13.67 -13.26 14.76
C TRP A 655 14.69 -12.70 15.76
N LEU A 656 15.98 -13.02 15.59
CA LEU A 656 17.05 -12.47 16.43
C LEU A 656 17.15 -10.94 16.35
N THR A 657 16.88 -10.34 15.19
CA THR A 657 16.86 -8.88 15.00
C THR A 657 15.58 -8.28 15.59
N LEU A 658 14.45 -8.97 15.45
CA LEU A 658 13.13 -8.51 15.89
C LEU A 658 12.92 -8.62 17.40
N ARG A 659 13.55 -9.59 18.08
CA ARG A 659 13.32 -9.94 19.49
C ARG A 659 13.29 -8.74 20.43
N SER A 660 14.19 -7.77 20.23
CA SER A 660 14.33 -6.56 21.07
C SER A 660 13.11 -5.64 21.10
N LYS A 661 12.14 -5.83 20.18
CA LYS A 661 10.82 -5.18 20.20
C LYS A 661 9.67 -6.11 20.60
N LEU A 662 9.86 -7.44 20.53
CA LEU A 662 8.80 -8.44 20.67
C LEU A 662 8.73 -9.08 22.06
N VAL A 663 9.85 -9.20 22.77
CA VAL A 663 9.95 -9.96 24.02
C VAL A 663 11.14 -9.49 24.85
N GLN A 664 11.07 -9.65 26.18
CA GLN A 664 12.19 -9.31 27.07
C GLN A 664 13.24 -10.44 27.08
N GLU A 665 14.51 -10.06 27.24
CA GLU A 665 15.68 -10.96 27.28
C GLU A 665 16.49 -10.63 28.54
N ASP A 666 16.90 -11.65 29.28
CA ASP A 666 17.72 -11.53 30.49
C ASP A 666 18.99 -12.42 30.41
N THR A 667 19.66 -12.68 31.53
CA THR A 667 20.84 -13.56 31.56
C THR A 667 20.53 -15.06 31.45
N GLN A 668 19.26 -15.47 31.57
CA GLN A 668 18.79 -16.86 31.48
C GLN A 668 18.18 -17.18 30.12
N GLY A 669 17.59 -16.20 29.42
CA GLY A 669 17.17 -16.34 28.03
C GLY A 669 16.06 -15.38 27.62
N ILE A 670 15.17 -15.86 26.77
CA ILE A 670 13.96 -15.16 26.36
C ILE A 670 12.83 -15.43 27.35
N LEU A 671 12.35 -14.37 28.00
CA LEU A 671 11.27 -14.41 28.98
C LEU A 671 9.90 -14.37 28.26
N TYR A 672 9.45 -15.54 27.77
CA TYR A 672 8.40 -15.63 26.74
C TYR A 672 7.03 -15.12 27.21
N ASN A 673 6.73 -15.19 28.51
CA ASN A 673 5.47 -14.68 29.07
C ASN A 673 5.32 -13.15 28.88
N THR A 674 6.41 -12.40 28.75
CA THR A 674 6.38 -10.95 28.49
C THR A 674 6.02 -10.58 27.04
N MET A 675 5.93 -11.54 26.13
CA MET A 675 5.67 -11.31 24.71
C MET A 675 4.38 -10.54 24.44
N PHE A 676 3.36 -10.79 25.26
CA PHE A 676 2.04 -10.18 25.12
C PHE A 676 1.81 -9.01 26.11
N ASP A 677 2.84 -8.58 26.86
CA ASP A 677 2.71 -7.55 27.90
C ASP A 677 2.29 -6.20 27.31
N GLY A 678 1.10 -5.73 27.70
CA GLY A 678 0.53 -4.46 27.25
C GLY A 678 -0.08 -4.52 25.84
N LEU A 679 -0.18 -5.71 25.23
CA LEU A 679 -1.06 -5.97 24.10
C LEU A 679 -2.40 -6.45 24.65
N THR A 680 -3.45 -5.69 24.37
CA THR A 680 -4.82 -6.05 24.72
C THR A 680 -5.67 -5.99 23.46
N LEU A 681 -6.46 -7.02 23.20
CA LEU A 681 -7.68 -6.85 22.41
C LEU A 681 -8.57 -5.88 23.21
N ASP A 682 -9.03 -4.79 22.58
CA ASP A 682 -9.85 -3.76 23.22
C ASP A 682 -11.30 -4.23 23.37
N ASN A 683 -11.45 -5.24 24.23
CA ASN A 683 -12.73 -5.84 24.58
C ASN A 683 -13.46 -4.99 25.63
N THR A 684 -13.25 -3.67 25.69
CA THR A 684 -13.86 -2.79 26.72
C THR A 684 -15.38 -2.74 26.71
N LYS A 685 -16.02 -3.34 25.69
CA LYS A 685 -17.47 -3.58 25.61
C LYS A 685 -17.90 -5.05 25.77
N PHE A 686 -16.98 -6.01 25.75
CA PHE A 686 -17.24 -7.46 25.77
C PHE A 686 -16.81 -8.09 27.09
N GLN A 687 -17.66 -8.01 28.13
CA GLN A 687 -17.56 -8.88 29.30
C GLN A 687 -18.22 -10.23 29.00
N MET A 688 -17.51 -11.11 28.29
CA MET A 688 -17.99 -12.44 27.93
C MET A 688 -17.49 -13.54 28.88
N SER A 689 -18.29 -14.59 29.03
CA SER A 689 -18.05 -15.69 29.96
C SER A 689 -16.86 -16.59 29.61
N ASN A 690 -16.35 -16.55 28.37
CA ASN A 690 -15.20 -17.34 27.93
C ASN A 690 -14.33 -16.55 26.92
N PRO A 691 -13.08 -16.16 27.28
CA PRO A 691 -12.22 -15.39 26.39
C PRO A 691 -11.63 -16.19 25.22
N GLY A 692 -11.57 -17.52 25.29
CA GLY A 692 -10.96 -18.35 24.23
C GLY A 692 -11.69 -18.24 22.89
N ILE A 693 -13.02 -18.19 22.92
CA ILE A 693 -13.85 -18.09 21.70
C ILE A 693 -13.64 -16.76 20.97
N MET A 694 -13.25 -15.68 21.65
CA MET A 694 -12.87 -14.43 20.99
C MET A 694 -11.50 -14.52 20.31
N GLU A 695 -10.55 -15.29 20.86
CA GLU A 695 -9.29 -15.59 20.19
C GLU A 695 -9.54 -16.49 18.95
N ASP A 696 -10.42 -17.47 19.07
CA ASP A 696 -10.85 -18.33 17.95
C ASP A 696 -11.63 -17.55 16.86
N LEU A 697 -12.54 -16.65 17.23
CA LEU A 697 -13.23 -15.79 16.26
C LEU A 697 -12.27 -14.80 15.59
N TYR A 698 -11.25 -14.31 16.32
CA TYR A 698 -10.21 -13.45 15.75
C TYR A 698 -9.31 -14.22 14.76
N MET A 699 -9.01 -15.51 15.01
CA MET A 699 -8.38 -16.40 14.01
C MET A 699 -9.15 -16.45 12.69
N TRP A 700 -10.48 -16.34 12.75
CA TRP A 700 -11.35 -16.34 11.58
C TRP A 700 -11.78 -14.95 11.11
N LYS A 701 -11.25 -13.84 11.64
CA LYS A 701 -11.67 -12.46 11.31
C LYS A 701 -11.73 -12.19 9.80
N ASP A 702 -10.68 -12.52 9.06
CA ASP A 702 -10.63 -12.27 7.61
C ASP A 702 -11.59 -13.16 6.82
N MET A 703 -11.88 -14.36 7.33
CA MET A 703 -12.90 -15.26 6.79
C MET A 703 -14.31 -14.78 7.14
N LEU A 704 -14.54 -14.28 8.35
CA LEU A 704 -15.78 -13.67 8.78
C LEU A 704 -16.06 -12.39 7.99
N MET A 705 -15.06 -11.58 7.65
CA MET A 705 -15.20 -10.45 6.72
C MET A 705 -15.62 -10.90 5.31
N LEU A 706 -15.02 -11.99 4.81
CA LEU A 706 -15.35 -12.51 3.48
C LEU A 706 -16.75 -13.15 3.45
N LEU A 707 -17.13 -13.91 4.49
CA LEU A 707 -18.49 -14.39 4.71
C LEU A 707 -19.47 -13.24 4.95
N PHE A 708 -19.07 -12.16 5.64
CA PHE A 708 -19.91 -10.97 5.84
C PHE A 708 -20.30 -10.36 4.50
N ASN A 709 -19.31 -10.08 3.65
CA ASN A 709 -19.53 -9.52 2.32
C ASN A 709 -20.27 -10.48 1.36
N LEU A 710 -20.21 -11.79 1.61
CA LEU A 710 -20.87 -12.82 0.81
C LEU A 710 -22.28 -13.18 1.32
N ILE A 711 -22.58 -12.94 2.60
CA ILE A 711 -23.87 -13.18 3.26
C ILE A 711 -24.76 -11.93 3.31
N ASP A 712 -24.21 -10.70 3.29
CA ASP A 712 -24.94 -9.42 3.07
C ASP A 712 -25.47 -9.33 1.61
N PHE A 713 -26.31 -10.29 1.24
CA PHE A 713 -26.78 -10.52 -0.14
C PHE A 713 -27.80 -9.47 -0.59
N ASN A 714 -28.56 -8.87 0.34
CA ASN A 714 -29.36 -7.69 0.03
C ASN A 714 -28.48 -6.43 -0.12
N HIS A 715 -27.17 -6.55 0.12
CA HIS A 715 -26.20 -5.48 0.26
C HIS A 715 -26.76 -4.33 1.09
N SER A 716 -27.38 -4.64 2.23
CA SER A 716 -27.88 -3.62 3.14
C SER A 716 -26.74 -2.91 3.87
N GLY A 717 -25.56 -3.53 3.94
CA GLY A 717 -24.45 -3.11 4.81
C GLY A 717 -24.56 -3.67 6.23
N PHE A 718 -25.51 -4.58 6.46
CA PHE A 718 -25.86 -5.10 7.78
C PHE A 718 -26.13 -6.61 7.73
N ILE A 719 -25.56 -7.37 8.66
CA ILE A 719 -25.92 -8.76 8.91
C ILE A 719 -27.10 -8.83 9.89
N SER A 720 -28.13 -9.61 9.56
CA SER A 720 -29.17 -9.98 10.53
C SER A 720 -28.71 -11.11 11.45
N ARG A 721 -29.34 -11.22 12.64
CA ARG A 721 -28.98 -12.24 13.64
C ARG A 721 -28.99 -13.68 13.12
N ASN A 722 -29.90 -13.99 12.20
CA ASN A 722 -30.01 -15.32 11.58
C ASN A 722 -28.82 -15.59 10.62
N GLU A 723 -28.46 -14.60 9.81
CA GLU A 723 -27.31 -14.64 8.90
C GLU A 723 -25.99 -14.77 9.67
N PHE A 724 -25.85 -14.09 10.82
CA PHE A 724 -24.72 -14.26 11.73
C PHE A 724 -24.69 -15.67 12.35
N SER A 725 -25.84 -16.19 12.77
CA SER A 725 -25.96 -17.50 13.40
C SER A 725 -25.60 -18.64 12.45
N ASP A 726 -26.12 -18.61 11.21
CA ASP A 726 -25.74 -19.56 10.16
C ASP A 726 -24.21 -19.51 9.91
N CYS A 727 -23.62 -18.31 9.85
CA CYS A 727 -22.18 -18.11 9.65
C CYS A 727 -21.33 -18.74 10.76
N VAL A 728 -21.65 -18.49 12.03
CA VAL A 728 -20.89 -19.01 13.19
C VAL A 728 -21.01 -20.53 13.28
N LYS A 729 -22.19 -21.11 13.00
CA LYS A 729 -22.39 -22.57 12.97
C LYS A 729 -21.51 -23.24 11.91
N LEU A 730 -21.39 -22.64 10.73
CA LEU A 730 -20.56 -23.17 9.62
C LEU A 730 -19.06 -23.20 9.96
N LEU A 731 -18.57 -22.13 10.58
CA LEU A 731 -17.16 -22.02 11.02
C LEU A 731 -16.79 -23.13 12.00
N LEU A 732 -17.61 -23.32 13.04
CA LEU A 732 -17.34 -24.27 14.12
C LEU A 732 -17.55 -25.74 13.70
N TYR A 733 -18.28 -26.00 12.62
CA TYR A 733 -18.45 -27.35 12.08
C TYR A 733 -17.17 -27.90 11.43
N GLY A 734 -16.35 -27.01 10.86
CA GLY A 734 -15.18 -27.37 10.05
C GLY A 734 -14.03 -28.04 10.81
N GLU A 735 -13.91 -27.81 12.12
CA GLU A 735 -12.82 -28.38 12.93
C GLU A 735 -13.19 -29.69 13.64
N ASN A 736 -14.45 -29.84 14.10
CA ASN A 736 -14.82 -30.93 15.01
C ASN A 736 -15.75 -32.01 14.43
N GLY A 737 -16.32 -31.81 13.22
CA GLY A 737 -17.11 -32.83 12.51
C GLY A 737 -18.43 -33.26 13.18
N ASN A 738 -18.75 -32.72 14.36
CA ASN A 738 -20.00 -32.86 15.09
C ASN A 738 -20.11 -31.67 16.07
N GLY A 739 -20.55 -30.52 15.56
CA GLY A 739 -20.70 -29.28 16.34
C GLY A 739 -22.13 -29.07 16.81
N ASP A 740 -22.47 -29.54 18.02
CA ASP A 740 -23.70 -29.15 18.71
C ASP A 740 -23.48 -27.75 19.33
N VAL A 741 -23.53 -26.72 18.48
CA VAL A 741 -23.19 -25.34 18.87
C VAL A 741 -24.37 -24.74 19.64
N ASN A 742 -24.14 -24.44 20.92
CA ASN A 742 -25.18 -23.91 21.80
C ASN A 742 -25.69 -22.53 21.33
N GLU A 743 -26.93 -22.54 20.85
CA GLU A 743 -27.60 -21.43 20.17
C GLU A 743 -27.73 -20.16 21.04
N ALA A 744 -27.83 -20.33 22.37
CA ALA A 744 -27.89 -19.21 23.31
C ALA A 744 -26.60 -18.37 23.34
N TYR A 745 -25.42 -19.00 23.13
CA TYR A 745 -24.14 -18.28 23.08
C TYR A 745 -23.93 -17.55 21.76
N ILE A 746 -24.51 -18.05 20.66
CA ILE A 746 -24.53 -17.32 19.38
C ILE A 746 -25.38 -16.05 19.51
N GLU A 747 -26.51 -16.14 20.21
CA GLU A 747 -27.38 -14.98 20.45
C GLU A 747 -26.76 -13.96 21.42
N GLU A 748 -25.97 -14.41 22.39
CA GLU A 748 -25.10 -13.56 23.23
C GLU A 748 -24.05 -12.82 22.39
N LEU A 749 -23.29 -13.55 21.55
CA LEU A 749 -22.29 -12.99 20.63
C LEU A 749 -22.90 -11.94 19.69
N SER A 750 -24.01 -12.30 19.03
CA SER A 750 -24.70 -11.41 18.08
C SER A 750 -25.23 -10.15 18.77
N SER A 751 -25.78 -10.27 19.98
CA SER A 751 -26.28 -9.13 20.76
C SER A 751 -25.17 -8.26 21.37
N ALA A 752 -23.93 -8.77 21.47
CA ALA A 752 -22.78 -8.02 21.95
C ALA A 752 -22.04 -7.28 20.83
N MET A 753 -22.09 -7.78 19.59
CA MET A 753 -21.55 -7.11 18.39
C MET A 753 -22.45 -5.98 17.84
N ASP A 754 -23.75 -6.03 18.12
CA ASP A 754 -24.77 -5.00 17.81
C ASP A 754 -24.58 -3.78 18.75
N LEU A 755 -23.63 -2.89 18.41
CA LEU A 755 -23.13 -1.83 19.30
C LEU A 755 -24.13 -0.68 19.49
N ASP A 756 -24.89 -0.33 18.44
CA ASP A 756 -25.95 0.67 18.49
C ASP A 756 -27.32 0.12 18.95
N LYS A 757 -27.44 -1.22 19.03
CA LYS A 757 -28.64 -1.98 19.41
C LYS A 757 -29.79 -1.87 18.42
N ASN A 758 -29.51 -1.70 17.12
CA ASN A 758 -30.50 -1.67 16.04
C ASN A 758 -31.05 -3.07 15.68
N GLY A 759 -30.46 -4.15 16.19
CA GLY A 759 -30.88 -5.53 15.91
C GLY A 759 -30.15 -6.19 14.75
N LYS A 760 -29.12 -5.53 14.19
CA LYS A 760 -28.26 -5.96 13.10
C LYS A 760 -26.82 -5.57 13.41
N ILE A 761 -25.87 -6.15 12.70
CA ILE A 761 -24.43 -5.86 12.89
C ILE A 761 -23.89 -5.22 11.61
N ASP A 762 -23.39 -3.99 11.69
CA ASP A 762 -22.67 -3.34 10.57
C ASP A 762 -21.17 -3.74 10.54
N ILE A 763 -20.51 -3.55 9.39
CA ILE A 763 -19.13 -3.99 9.18
C ILE A 763 -18.11 -3.30 10.11
N ASN A 764 -18.37 -2.07 10.54
CA ASN A 764 -17.52 -1.33 11.48
C ASN A 764 -17.79 -1.78 12.92
N GLU A 765 -19.04 -2.06 13.28
CA GLU A 765 -19.38 -2.65 14.59
C GLU A 765 -18.71 -4.03 14.75
N PHE A 766 -18.79 -4.84 13.70
CA PHE A 766 -18.07 -6.11 13.59
C PHE A 766 -16.55 -5.90 13.73
N LEU A 767 -15.94 -4.99 12.96
CA LEU A 767 -14.48 -4.80 12.98
C LEU A 767 -13.93 -4.17 14.28
N GLU A 768 -14.64 -3.23 14.90
CA GLU A 768 -14.22 -2.62 16.17
C GLU A 768 -14.29 -3.62 17.33
N SER A 769 -15.09 -4.71 17.23
CA SER A 769 -15.07 -5.81 18.22
C SER A 769 -13.75 -6.60 18.25
N PHE A 770 -12.90 -6.45 17.23
CA PHE A 770 -11.64 -7.19 17.05
C PHE A 770 -10.39 -6.29 17.09
N ARG A 771 -10.50 -5.07 17.62
CA ARG A 771 -9.41 -4.10 17.60
C ARG A 771 -8.34 -4.41 18.63
N ILE A 772 -7.07 -4.42 18.23
CA ILE A 772 -5.94 -4.46 19.18
C ILE A 772 -5.58 -3.04 19.61
N VAL A 773 -5.42 -2.83 20.91
CA VAL A 773 -4.93 -1.58 21.51
C VAL A 773 -3.68 -1.85 22.33
N ASN A 774 -2.66 -1.03 22.09
CA ASN A 774 -1.42 -1.04 22.86
C ASN A 774 -1.57 -0.14 24.10
N ALA A 775 -1.66 -0.76 25.27
CA ALA A 775 -1.83 -0.09 26.55
C ALA A 775 -0.65 0.83 26.93
N LYS A 776 0.54 0.68 26.30
CA LYS A 776 1.71 1.54 26.55
C LYS A 776 1.58 2.93 25.90
N SER A 777 0.65 3.13 24.96
CA SER A 777 0.41 4.41 24.26
C SER A 777 -0.67 5.30 24.88
N SER A 778 -1.55 4.78 25.74
CA SER A 778 -2.76 5.49 26.21
C SER A 778 -2.51 6.64 27.19
N GLY A 779 -1.27 6.80 27.69
CA GLY A 779 -0.91 7.81 28.69
C GLY A 779 -0.97 9.30 28.25
N LYS A 780 -1.37 9.62 27.01
CA LYS A 780 -1.37 11.00 26.47
C LYS A 780 -2.54 11.38 25.54
N SER A 781 -3.75 10.85 25.72
CA SER A 781 -4.93 11.40 25.03
C SER A 781 -6.27 11.10 25.71
N SER A 782 -6.51 11.69 26.88
CA SER A 782 -7.81 11.67 27.57
C SER A 782 -8.31 13.09 27.88
N GLN A 783 -8.65 13.85 26.82
CA GLN A 783 -9.59 14.97 26.93
C GLN A 783 -10.87 14.61 26.20
N GLN A 784 -11.88 14.19 26.98
CA GLN A 784 -13.24 13.97 26.50
C GLN A 784 -13.83 15.27 25.95
N LYS A 785 -14.26 15.27 24.69
CA LYS A 785 -15.21 16.28 24.19
C LYS A 785 -16.63 15.82 24.52
N ASN A 786 -17.15 16.25 25.67
CA ASN A 786 -18.60 16.31 25.86
C ASN A 786 -19.17 17.42 24.96
N GLN A 787 -20.23 17.12 24.20
CA GLN A 787 -21.16 18.12 23.69
C GLN A 787 -22.58 17.82 24.21
N PRO A 788 -23.39 18.85 24.52
CA PRO A 788 -24.68 18.70 25.17
C PRO A 788 -25.79 18.35 24.16
N GLY A 789 -26.86 17.72 24.66
CA GLY A 789 -27.94 17.19 23.82
C GLY A 789 -29.09 18.16 23.51
N ALA A 790 -29.84 17.81 22.46
CA ALA A 790 -31.19 18.27 22.13
C ALA A 790 -31.80 17.22 21.16
N SER A 791 -33.11 16.95 21.11
CA SER A 791 -34.20 17.15 22.08
C SER A 791 -35.28 16.12 21.73
N LYS A 792 -35.87 15.43 22.72
CA LYS A 792 -37.04 14.55 22.51
C LYS A 792 -38.30 15.19 23.11
N THR A 793 -38.96 16.04 22.34
CA THR A 793 -40.28 16.57 22.69
C THR A 793 -41.37 15.60 22.23
N LYS A 794 -42.18 15.09 23.18
CA LYS A 794 -43.35 14.24 22.85
C LYS A 794 -44.45 15.09 22.22
N VAL A 795 -45.04 14.59 21.13
CA VAL A 795 -46.33 15.10 20.63
C VAL A 795 -47.45 14.58 21.54
N LYS A 796 -48.36 15.48 21.94
CA LYS A 796 -49.73 15.17 22.33
C LYS A 796 -50.67 15.97 21.44
N ASN A 797 -51.76 15.34 21.01
CA ASN A 797 -52.81 15.91 20.16
C ASN A 797 -53.40 17.20 20.75
N THR A 798 -53.80 18.15 19.89
CA THR A 798 -55.22 18.34 19.52
C THR A 798 -55.38 19.27 18.32
N ASN A 799 -56.47 19.06 17.57
CA ASN A 799 -56.85 19.78 16.35
C ASN A 799 -57.01 21.31 16.55
N PHE A 800 -56.58 22.10 15.56
CA PHE A 800 -57.50 22.77 14.62
C PHE A 800 -56.76 23.15 13.33
#